data_AF-A0A9D7CXH1-F1
#
_entry.id   AF-A0A9D7CXH1-F1
#
_cell.length_a   1.000
_cell.length_b   1.000
_cell.length_c   1.000
_cell.angle_alpha   90.00
_cell.angle_beta   90.00
_cell.angle_gamma   90.00
#
_symmetry.space_group_name_H-M   'P 1'
#
loop_
_entity.id
_entity.type
_entity.pdbx_description
1 polymer ?
#
loop_
_entity_poly.entity_id
_entity_poly.type
_entity_poly.pdbx_seq_one_letter_code
_entity_poly.pdbx_strand_id
1 'polypeptide(L)'
;MMRRGAVASVLVALALALALAGGQAHAALTPSELAQVRDAVAGARGGASPAKIRALIARPDLSDDEASAALSQALQQVAFTPARAQLLKDVVFGGASVASRPVLALAVVRALLARADALLLKQGAALPDDTDALAELLRIYAYLDKEIAGAPGRRGVGREPQNGISLAAYDDAAKALSQHLERHAKWLRDDVKLPPGATRVRAQAKLALLDMMNESATMRVEAADRLGLVGARRSFYTELGVLVLDTGVADDARVDRVRAIVSRMPGARDGTSAIYFGELKPELVARGAVLGVKNSLEAGAGQNKVSPAARENVFPDDVEPSASDPVSVDLARELSTFVVARAMGRRAELQGRIERDTRAVQGDASRLFGGELKGEAQAALGVSFLLLDAPRTLDLAMSRFLSGRPETAALFSDALGVLATHASPREGSPGLAIALGRPSGDGTTETVWATEVELFPDGSARKFTLLGAKWELLRGESGVVTAVRRNGGAVTLAALPSVRVAVRDAAEWRGAGLYFTRLAGTPRAGIDSNGRLRLVGTGDRNFDSIFTATPGPDVVVDADLKVFGAPGGLLGRAAPGESGFRGVGLFVDPNPKAGTMKLALRAVLDSGAGSEIVPSQEVRYAPTLHVRMALKGNKVDVTAGGVTFKGTLPPGLASGGVGLEADHGASVEVSGLTIKRH
;
A
#
# COMPACT_ATOMS: atom_id res chain seq x y z
N MET A 1 93.30 31.56 6.85
CA MET A 1 92.26 32.44 6.27
C MET A 1 91.86 31.91 4.91
N MET A 2 90.72 31.22 4.79
CA MET A 2 90.07 30.95 3.49
C MET A 2 88.60 30.59 3.71
N ARG A 3 87.74 31.23 2.92
CA ARG A 3 86.28 31.28 3.00
C ARG A 3 85.62 29.93 2.65
N ARG A 4 84.69 29.44 3.50
CA ARG A 4 83.71 28.38 3.19
C ARG A 4 82.31 28.71 3.75
N GLY A 5 81.82 29.92 3.49
CA GLY A 5 80.57 30.43 4.08
C GLY A 5 79.54 31.02 3.11
N ALA A 6 79.68 30.82 1.79
CA ALA A 6 78.83 31.53 0.81
C ALA A 6 78.04 30.63 -0.15
N VAL A 7 78.19 29.30 -0.10
CA VAL A 7 77.54 28.40 -1.07
C VAL A 7 76.24 27.77 -0.53
N ALA A 8 76.07 27.68 0.80
CA ALA A 8 74.87 27.08 1.40
C ALA A 8 73.63 27.99 1.33
N SER A 9 73.82 29.31 1.42
CA SER A 9 72.70 30.27 1.51
C SER A 9 71.99 30.51 0.16
N VAL A 10 72.68 30.29 -0.95
CA VAL A 10 72.11 30.48 -2.30
C VAL A 10 71.23 29.29 -2.70
N LEU A 11 71.58 28.07 -2.29
CA LEU A 11 70.79 26.87 -2.60
C LEU A 11 69.47 26.81 -1.82
N VAL A 12 69.44 27.28 -0.56
CA VAL A 12 68.20 27.34 0.23
C VAL A 12 67.26 28.44 -0.27
N ALA A 13 67.80 29.59 -0.70
CA ALA A 13 66.99 30.66 -1.28
C ALA A 13 66.42 30.29 -2.67
N LEU A 14 67.17 29.55 -3.49
CA LEU A 14 66.70 29.09 -4.80
C LEU A 14 65.65 27.98 -4.67
N ALA A 15 65.80 27.06 -3.71
CA ALA A 15 64.81 26.02 -3.43
C ALA A 15 63.50 26.59 -2.84
N LEU A 16 63.57 27.64 -2.01
CA LEU A 16 62.39 28.33 -1.49
C LEU A 16 61.70 29.19 -2.56
N ALA A 17 62.47 29.79 -3.49
CA ALA A 17 61.92 30.53 -4.63
C ALA A 17 61.27 29.60 -5.68
N LEU A 18 61.82 28.40 -5.91
CA LEU A 18 61.22 27.38 -6.79
C LEU A 18 59.99 26.70 -6.15
N ALA A 19 59.94 26.60 -4.81
CA ALA A 19 58.76 26.10 -4.10
C ALA A 19 57.61 27.14 -4.01
N LEU A 20 57.92 28.44 -4.05
CA LEU A 20 56.94 29.53 -4.05
C LEU A 20 56.50 29.96 -5.46
N ALA A 21 57.22 29.56 -6.52
CA ALA A 21 56.86 29.82 -7.92
C ALA A 21 56.00 28.72 -8.58
N GLY A 22 55.63 27.67 -7.83
CA GLY A 22 54.73 26.60 -8.28
C GLY A 22 53.24 26.93 -8.17
N GLY A 23 52.86 28.19 -8.06
CA GLY A 23 51.44 28.58 -8.17
C GLY A 23 50.99 28.38 -9.61
N GLN A 24 50.13 27.39 -9.85
CA GLN A 24 49.44 27.29 -11.14
C GLN A 24 48.69 28.60 -11.37
N ALA A 25 49.13 29.37 -12.38
CA ALA A 25 48.38 30.52 -12.83
C ALA A 25 47.08 30.01 -13.47
N HIS A 26 46.00 29.93 -12.69
CA HIS A 26 44.67 29.61 -13.20
C HIS A 26 44.20 30.76 -14.09
N ALA A 27 43.88 30.45 -15.35
CA ALA A 27 43.41 31.43 -16.30
C ALA A 27 41.89 31.53 -16.22
N ALA A 28 41.36 32.69 -15.87
CA ALA A 28 39.92 32.94 -15.85
C ALA A 28 39.36 33.22 -17.25
N LEU A 29 38.09 32.86 -17.49
CA LEU A 29 37.38 33.26 -18.71
C LEU A 29 37.23 34.78 -18.78
N THR A 30 37.54 35.34 -19.94
CA THR A 30 37.36 36.77 -20.21
C THR A 30 35.87 37.14 -20.27
N PRO A 31 35.50 38.41 -20.03
CA PRO A 31 34.12 38.87 -20.18
C PRO A 31 33.50 38.55 -21.55
N SER A 32 34.31 38.59 -22.62
CA SER A 32 33.88 38.23 -23.97
C SER A 32 33.59 36.74 -24.13
N GLU A 33 34.37 35.87 -23.49
CA GLU A 33 34.11 34.42 -23.53
C GLU A 33 32.87 34.06 -22.70
N LEU A 34 32.69 34.69 -21.54
CA LEU A 34 31.48 34.55 -20.73
C LEU A 34 30.23 35.01 -21.50
N ALA A 35 30.31 36.11 -22.24
CA ALA A 35 29.23 36.58 -23.11
C ALA A 35 28.91 35.54 -24.21
N GLN A 36 29.92 34.95 -24.84
CA GLN A 36 29.72 33.91 -25.85
C GLN A 36 29.04 32.66 -25.30
N VAL A 37 29.38 32.22 -24.08
CA VAL A 37 28.69 31.11 -23.41
C VAL A 37 27.23 31.48 -23.13
N ARG A 38 26.98 32.70 -22.63
CA ARG A 38 25.63 33.21 -22.35
C ARG A 38 24.76 33.26 -23.60
N ASP A 39 25.27 33.84 -24.70
CA ASP A 39 24.54 33.96 -25.95
C ASP A 39 24.23 32.61 -26.56
N ALA A 40 25.17 31.66 -26.49
CA ALA A 40 24.96 30.30 -26.98
C ALA A 40 23.87 29.55 -26.18
N VAL A 41 23.86 29.68 -24.85
CA VAL A 41 22.83 29.07 -23.98
C VAL A 41 21.47 29.76 -24.15
N ALA A 42 21.45 31.08 -24.30
CA ALA A 42 20.23 31.85 -24.55
C ALA A 42 19.61 31.48 -25.91
N GLY A 43 20.45 31.40 -26.95
CA GLY A 43 20.11 31.16 -28.35
C GLY A 43 19.95 29.70 -28.75
N ALA A 44 19.77 28.75 -27.82
CA ALA A 44 19.71 27.30 -28.04
C ALA A 44 18.73 26.81 -29.15
N ARG A 45 17.86 27.67 -29.70
CA ARG A 45 16.99 27.38 -30.86
C ARG A 45 17.61 27.71 -32.23
N GLY A 46 18.76 28.39 -32.30
CA GLY A 46 19.27 29.05 -33.51
C GLY A 46 20.70 28.68 -33.95
N GLY A 47 21.15 27.45 -33.73
CA GLY A 47 22.48 27.00 -34.20
C GLY A 47 23.63 27.25 -33.21
N ALA A 48 23.34 27.36 -31.91
CA ALA A 48 24.36 27.34 -30.88
C ALA A 48 25.25 26.10 -31.01
N SER A 49 26.56 26.29 -31.19
CA SER A 49 27.52 25.19 -31.37
C SER A 49 27.89 24.58 -30.02
N PRO A 50 27.48 23.34 -29.70
CA PRO A 50 27.88 22.67 -28.47
C PRO A 50 29.40 22.55 -28.36
N ALA A 51 30.09 22.40 -29.50
CA ALA A 51 31.54 22.35 -29.58
C ALA A 51 32.20 23.65 -29.11
N LYS A 52 31.61 24.81 -29.43
CA LYS A 52 32.12 26.12 -29.02
C LYS A 52 32.01 26.33 -27.50
N ILE A 53 30.86 25.98 -26.91
CA ILE A 53 30.70 26.00 -25.45
C ILE A 53 31.76 25.11 -24.80
N ARG A 54 31.89 23.86 -25.30
CA ARG A 54 32.85 22.88 -24.78
C ARG A 54 34.30 23.39 -24.82
N ALA A 55 34.71 24.01 -25.94
CA ALA A 55 36.05 24.55 -26.11
C ALA A 55 36.37 25.69 -25.12
N LEU A 56 35.35 26.43 -24.66
CA LEU A 56 35.52 27.49 -23.68
C LEU A 56 35.55 26.96 -22.25
N ILE A 57 34.66 26.03 -21.88
CA ILE A 57 34.48 25.62 -20.48
C ILE A 57 35.30 24.40 -20.06
N ALA A 58 35.79 23.59 -21.00
CA ALA A 58 36.58 22.39 -20.71
C ALA A 58 38.08 22.60 -20.93
N ARG A 59 38.56 23.84 -20.83
CA ARG A 59 39.98 24.14 -21.00
C ARG A 59 40.78 23.58 -19.80
N PRO A 60 41.96 22.97 -20.02
CA PRO A 60 42.76 22.40 -18.93
C PRO A 60 43.28 23.42 -17.91
N ASP A 61 43.29 24.72 -18.26
CA ASP A 61 43.77 25.81 -17.41
C ASP A 61 42.66 26.46 -16.55
N LEU A 62 41.39 26.05 -16.74
CA LEU A 62 40.26 26.44 -15.91
C LEU A 62 40.07 25.47 -14.74
N SER A 63 39.74 26.02 -13.58
CA SER A 63 39.23 25.22 -12.47
C SER A 63 37.78 24.76 -12.74
N ASP A 64 37.38 23.65 -12.10
CA ASP A 64 36.00 23.15 -12.14
C ASP A 64 34.99 24.20 -11.66
N ASP A 65 35.39 25.05 -10.71
CA ASP A 65 34.58 26.14 -10.17
C ASP A 65 34.36 27.25 -11.21
N GLU A 66 35.41 27.64 -11.95
CA GLU A 66 35.29 28.65 -13.02
C GLU A 66 34.43 28.15 -14.19
N ALA A 67 34.62 26.90 -14.60
CA ALA A 67 33.80 26.26 -15.64
C ALA A 67 32.32 26.20 -15.23
N SER A 68 32.06 25.82 -13.98
CA SER A 68 30.71 25.78 -13.39
C SER A 68 30.09 27.17 -13.29
N ALA A 69 30.86 28.18 -12.87
CA ALA A 69 30.39 29.56 -12.69
C ALA A 69 29.94 30.17 -14.03
N ALA A 70 30.69 29.94 -15.11
CA ALA A 70 30.35 30.43 -16.45
C ALA A 70 28.99 29.89 -16.93
N LEU A 71 28.78 28.57 -16.83
CA LEU A 71 27.50 27.95 -17.19
C LEU A 71 26.37 28.37 -16.25
N SER A 72 26.63 28.49 -14.95
CA SER A 72 25.64 28.91 -13.95
C SER A 72 25.10 30.30 -14.24
N GLN A 73 26.00 31.27 -14.52
CA GLN A 73 25.60 32.64 -14.88
C GLN A 73 24.78 32.68 -16.17
N ALA A 74 25.08 31.81 -17.14
CA ALA A 74 24.34 31.72 -18.38
C ALA A 74 22.92 31.11 -18.18
N LEU A 75 22.81 30.02 -17.42
CA LEU A 75 21.54 29.32 -17.22
C LEU A 75 20.60 30.00 -16.22
N GLN A 76 21.11 30.69 -15.20
CA GLN A 76 20.29 31.36 -14.19
C GLN A 76 19.27 32.34 -14.82
N GLN A 77 19.63 32.99 -15.92
CA GLN A 77 18.84 34.05 -16.56
C GLN A 77 17.80 33.54 -17.57
N VAL A 78 17.80 32.24 -17.90
CA VAL A 78 16.93 31.69 -18.95
C VAL A 78 16.20 30.44 -18.47
N ALA A 79 14.96 30.26 -18.94
CA ALA A 79 14.17 29.07 -18.60
C ALA A 79 14.80 27.79 -19.16
N PHE A 80 14.83 26.71 -18.39
CA PHE A 80 15.30 25.41 -18.84
C PHE A 80 14.24 24.72 -19.73
N THR A 81 14.48 24.70 -21.04
CA THR A 81 13.56 24.16 -22.06
C THR A 81 14.12 22.88 -22.68
N PRO A 82 13.32 22.06 -23.38
CA PRO A 82 13.81 20.87 -24.07
C PRO A 82 14.96 21.14 -25.05
N ALA A 83 14.96 22.28 -25.74
CA ALA A 83 16.06 22.68 -26.63
C ALA A 83 17.37 22.92 -25.86
N ARG A 84 17.29 23.53 -24.66
CA ARG A 84 18.45 23.73 -23.78
C ARG A 84 18.93 22.42 -23.15
N ALA A 85 18.01 21.53 -22.77
CA ALA A 85 18.36 20.19 -22.33
C ALA A 85 19.15 19.43 -23.41
N GLN A 86 18.70 19.48 -24.67
CA GLN A 86 19.43 18.86 -25.78
C GLN A 86 20.81 19.50 -26.00
N LEU A 87 20.91 20.84 -25.98
CA LEU A 87 22.19 21.54 -26.07
C LEU A 87 23.17 21.08 -24.99
N LEU A 88 22.75 21.04 -23.72
CA LEU A 88 23.62 20.60 -22.62
C LEU A 88 24.03 19.13 -22.77
N LYS A 89 23.12 18.28 -23.26
CA LYS A 89 23.42 16.88 -23.56
C LYS A 89 24.51 16.77 -24.63
N ASP A 90 24.45 17.57 -25.69
CA ASP A 90 25.45 17.57 -26.77
C ASP A 90 26.79 18.19 -26.34
N VAL A 91 26.76 19.12 -25.38
CA VAL A 91 27.96 19.64 -24.71
C VAL A 91 28.65 18.53 -23.93
N VAL A 92 27.93 17.79 -23.07
CA VAL A 92 28.50 16.76 -22.19
C VAL A 92 28.84 15.47 -22.93
N PHE A 93 27.99 15.00 -23.84
CA PHE A 93 28.11 13.66 -24.43
C PHE A 93 28.50 13.63 -25.92
N GLY A 94 28.65 14.78 -26.59
CA GLY A 94 29.10 14.81 -27.99
C GLY A 94 30.47 14.13 -28.19
N GLY A 95 30.77 13.58 -29.38
CA GLY A 95 31.94 12.70 -29.59
C GLY A 95 33.29 13.26 -29.09
N ALA A 96 33.54 14.56 -29.28
CA ALA A 96 34.78 15.21 -28.81
C ALA A 96 34.77 15.62 -27.32
N SER A 97 33.82 15.15 -26.51
CA SER A 97 33.73 15.45 -25.08
C SER A 97 34.44 14.44 -24.18
N VAL A 98 34.80 13.25 -24.68
CA VAL A 98 35.16 12.07 -23.86
C VAL A 98 36.15 12.39 -22.74
N ALA A 99 37.24 13.10 -23.04
CA ALA A 99 38.28 13.45 -22.06
C ALA A 99 37.83 14.51 -21.03
N SER A 100 36.82 15.31 -21.37
CA SER A 100 36.33 16.43 -20.56
C SER A 100 35.00 16.15 -19.86
N ARG A 101 34.41 14.96 -20.07
CA ARG A 101 33.10 14.60 -19.51
C ARG A 101 33.00 14.77 -17.99
N PRO A 102 34.02 14.45 -17.17
CA PRO A 102 33.93 14.65 -15.72
C PRO A 102 33.68 16.12 -15.35
N VAL A 103 34.48 17.04 -15.91
CA VAL A 103 34.38 18.49 -15.66
C VAL A 103 33.07 19.05 -16.22
N LEU A 104 32.72 18.66 -17.45
CA LEU A 104 31.50 19.12 -18.12
C LEU A 104 30.23 18.68 -17.40
N ALA A 105 30.18 17.42 -16.94
CA ALA A 105 29.03 16.90 -16.21
C ALA A 105 28.84 17.66 -14.90
N LEU A 106 29.91 17.84 -14.11
CA LEU A 106 29.85 18.59 -12.85
C LEU A 106 29.42 20.04 -13.06
N ALA A 107 29.98 20.72 -14.08
CA ALA A 107 29.63 22.08 -14.42
C ALA A 107 28.15 22.22 -14.82
N VAL A 108 27.62 21.27 -15.61
CA VAL A 108 26.20 21.22 -15.97
C VAL A 108 25.31 20.98 -14.75
N VAL A 109 25.68 20.04 -13.86
CA VAL A 109 24.92 19.81 -12.62
C VAL A 109 24.84 21.10 -11.80
N ARG A 110 25.98 21.71 -11.49
CA ARG A 110 26.02 22.95 -10.69
C ARG A 110 25.23 24.08 -11.33
N ALA A 111 25.31 24.25 -12.65
CA ALA A 111 24.58 25.29 -13.35
C ALA A 111 23.06 25.07 -13.35
N LEU A 112 22.60 23.82 -13.47
CA LEU A 112 21.18 23.49 -13.36
C LEU A 112 20.67 23.67 -11.92
N LEU A 113 21.45 23.29 -10.91
CA LEU A 113 21.11 23.55 -9.51
C LEU A 113 21.05 25.05 -9.22
N ALA A 114 21.97 25.84 -9.77
CA ALA A 114 21.95 27.29 -9.64
C ALA A 114 20.69 27.92 -10.28
N ARG A 115 20.16 27.35 -11.38
CA ARG A 115 18.87 27.74 -11.95
C ARG A 115 17.69 27.32 -11.06
N ALA A 116 17.74 26.11 -10.49
CA ALA A 116 16.73 25.65 -9.55
C ALA A 116 16.69 26.51 -8.28
N ASP A 117 17.85 26.90 -7.73
CA ASP A 117 17.99 27.85 -6.62
C ASP A 117 17.26 29.16 -6.95
N ALA A 118 17.53 29.74 -8.12
CA ALA A 118 16.92 30.99 -8.56
C ALA A 118 15.39 30.89 -8.64
N LEU A 119 14.84 29.76 -9.11
CA LEU A 119 13.39 29.52 -9.13
C LEU A 119 12.81 29.41 -7.71
N LEU A 120 13.43 28.59 -6.85
CA LEU A 120 12.96 28.36 -5.48
C LEU A 120 13.03 29.62 -4.61
N LEU A 121 14.04 30.47 -4.83
CA LEU A 121 14.18 31.76 -4.17
C LEU A 121 13.17 32.79 -4.69
N LYS A 122 13.03 32.89 -6.03
CA LYS A 122 12.12 33.85 -6.66
C LYS A 122 10.66 33.60 -6.26
N GLN A 123 10.22 32.35 -6.29
CA GLN A 123 8.81 32.04 -6.01
C GLN A 123 8.49 32.04 -4.53
N GLY A 124 9.45 31.70 -3.67
CA GLY A 124 9.23 31.70 -2.22
C GLY A 124 7.99 30.87 -1.87
N ALA A 125 7.07 31.44 -1.09
CA ALA A 125 5.83 30.78 -0.66
C ALA A 125 4.81 30.53 -1.80
N ALA A 126 4.91 31.21 -2.94
CA ALA A 126 3.99 31.09 -4.06
C ALA A 126 4.32 29.91 -5.01
N LEU A 127 5.41 29.19 -4.75
CA LEU A 127 5.85 28.05 -5.58
C LEU A 127 4.73 27.02 -5.87
N PRO A 128 3.86 26.65 -4.92
CA PRO A 128 2.77 25.71 -5.18
C PRO A 128 1.81 26.11 -6.30
N ASP A 129 1.62 27.42 -6.49
CA ASP A 129 0.64 27.97 -7.41
C ASP A 129 1.26 28.28 -8.79
N ASP A 130 2.59 28.25 -8.90
CA ASP A 130 3.32 28.48 -10.14
C ASP A 130 3.61 27.16 -10.87
N THR A 131 2.68 26.77 -11.75
CA THR A 131 2.78 25.54 -12.55
C THR A 131 4.00 25.53 -13.48
N ASP A 132 4.42 26.69 -14.00
CA ASP A 132 5.55 26.78 -14.91
C ASP A 132 6.88 26.58 -14.18
N ALA A 133 7.03 27.19 -13.00
CA ALA A 133 8.19 26.97 -12.15
C ALA A 133 8.30 25.51 -11.68
N LEU A 134 7.18 24.89 -11.28
CA LEU A 134 7.13 23.48 -10.92
C LEU A 134 7.52 22.57 -12.10
N ALA A 135 6.99 22.84 -13.29
CA ALA A 135 7.33 22.09 -14.50
C ALA A 135 8.80 22.26 -14.91
N GLU A 136 9.37 23.46 -14.74
CA GLU A 136 10.79 23.71 -14.99
C GLU A 136 11.69 22.97 -13.99
N LEU A 137 11.38 23.03 -12.68
CA LEU A 137 12.11 22.29 -11.64
C LEU A 137 12.06 20.79 -11.88
N LEU A 138 10.88 20.24 -12.20
CA LEU A 138 10.73 18.83 -12.53
C LEU A 138 11.61 18.44 -13.72
N ARG A 139 11.66 19.26 -14.77
CA ARG A 139 12.51 19.04 -15.94
C ARG A 139 14.00 19.09 -15.60
N ILE A 140 14.41 20.01 -14.72
CA ILE A 140 15.80 20.11 -14.26
C ILE A 140 16.19 18.81 -13.55
N TYR A 141 15.44 18.38 -12.52
CA TYR A 141 15.78 17.19 -11.77
C TYR A 141 15.66 15.91 -12.61
N ALA A 142 14.66 15.80 -13.49
CA ALA A 142 14.54 14.68 -14.41
C ALA A 142 15.69 14.62 -15.43
N TYR A 143 16.26 15.77 -15.83
CA TYR A 143 17.46 15.81 -16.67
C TYR A 143 18.70 15.32 -15.92
N LEU A 144 18.90 15.77 -14.68
CA LEU A 144 20.00 15.30 -13.82
C LEU A 144 19.93 13.79 -13.63
N ASP A 145 18.72 13.27 -13.40
CA ASP A 145 18.47 11.83 -13.30
C ASP A 145 18.76 11.13 -14.65
N LYS A 146 17.99 11.44 -15.69
CA LYS A 146 18.02 10.72 -16.98
C LYS A 146 19.37 10.80 -17.69
N GLU A 147 19.91 12.00 -17.81
CA GLU A 147 21.00 12.29 -18.73
C GLU A 147 22.36 12.26 -18.04
N ILE A 148 22.44 12.58 -16.74
CA ILE A 148 23.70 12.51 -15.98
C ILE A 148 23.78 11.20 -15.19
N ALA A 149 22.83 10.94 -14.28
CA ALA A 149 22.86 9.73 -13.48
C ALA A 149 22.54 8.45 -14.29
N GLY A 150 21.60 8.50 -15.22
CA GLY A 150 21.16 7.40 -16.06
C GLY A 150 22.02 7.17 -17.31
N ALA A 151 23.11 7.93 -17.49
CA ALA A 151 23.94 7.83 -18.68
C ALA A 151 24.49 6.40 -18.87
N PRO A 152 24.46 5.86 -20.11
CA PRO A 152 24.66 4.44 -20.38
C PRO A 152 26.03 3.92 -19.92
N GLY A 153 26.00 2.89 -19.09
CA GLY A 153 27.18 2.22 -18.52
C GLY A 153 26.85 1.73 -17.12
N ARG A 154 26.90 0.42 -16.87
CA ARG A 154 26.61 -0.11 -15.52
C ARG A 154 27.66 0.39 -14.53
N ARG A 155 27.23 1.27 -13.62
CA ARG A 155 27.97 1.54 -12.38
C ARG A 155 27.80 0.32 -11.48
N GLY A 156 28.91 -0.21 -11.00
CA GLY A 156 28.93 -1.34 -10.09
C GLY A 156 30.11 -1.19 -9.15
N VAL A 157 30.03 -1.81 -7.98
CA VAL A 157 31.11 -1.76 -6.99
C VAL A 157 32.45 -2.14 -7.65
N GLY A 158 33.40 -1.20 -7.65
CA GLY A 158 34.74 -1.39 -8.23
C GLY A 158 34.82 -1.35 -9.76
N ARG A 159 33.79 -0.87 -10.47
CA ARG A 159 33.82 -0.67 -11.93
C ARG A 159 33.74 0.81 -12.30
N GLU A 160 34.64 1.26 -13.16
CA GLU A 160 34.56 2.61 -13.72
C GLU A 160 33.33 2.75 -14.64
N PRO A 161 32.63 3.90 -14.61
CA PRO A 161 31.50 4.17 -15.49
C PRO A 161 31.93 4.19 -16.97
N GLN A 162 31.28 3.37 -17.81
CA GLN A 162 31.60 3.29 -19.24
C GLN A 162 31.21 4.54 -20.05
N ASN A 163 30.50 5.50 -19.42
CA ASN A 163 30.10 6.75 -20.05
C ASN A 163 31.18 7.83 -20.03
N GLY A 164 32.34 7.59 -19.39
CA GLY A 164 33.45 8.53 -19.31
C GLY A 164 33.31 9.62 -18.24
N ILE A 165 32.29 9.56 -17.38
CA ILE A 165 32.21 10.38 -16.16
C ILE A 165 32.90 9.59 -15.04
N SER A 166 33.87 10.19 -14.35
CA SER A 166 34.60 9.52 -13.27
C SER A 166 33.72 9.36 -12.02
N LEU A 167 34.05 8.38 -11.17
CA LEU A 167 33.36 8.19 -9.88
C LEU A 167 33.46 9.44 -9.00
N ALA A 168 34.62 10.10 -8.98
CA ALA A 168 34.84 11.35 -8.25
C ALA A 168 33.91 12.48 -8.72
N ALA A 169 33.74 12.64 -10.04
CA ALA A 169 32.81 13.65 -10.57
C ALA A 169 31.35 13.37 -10.20
N TYR A 170 30.96 12.09 -10.10
CA TYR A 170 29.64 11.72 -9.56
C TYR A 170 29.51 12.03 -8.06
N ASP A 171 30.54 11.78 -7.26
CA ASP A 171 30.53 12.11 -5.84
C ASP A 171 30.41 13.62 -5.62
N ASP A 172 31.13 14.42 -6.40
CA ASP A 172 31.04 15.88 -6.36
C ASP A 172 29.68 16.40 -6.85
N ALA A 173 29.10 15.78 -7.88
CA ALA A 173 27.76 16.12 -8.36
C ALA A 173 26.67 15.74 -7.35
N ALA A 174 26.76 14.55 -6.73
CA ALA A 174 25.89 14.10 -5.66
C ALA A 174 26.01 15.00 -4.41
N LYS A 175 27.23 15.46 -4.08
CA LYS A 175 27.48 16.42 -3.00
C LYS A 175 26.84 17.77 -3.30
N ALA A 176 26.98 18.29 -4.53
CA ALA A 176 26.36 19.54 -4.94
C ALA A 176 24.82 19.46 -4.86
N LEU A 177 24.22 18.36 -5.31
CA LEU A 177 22.77 18.15 -5.19
C LEU A 177 22.34 17.97 -3.72
N SER A 178 23.10 17.28 -2.87
CA SER A 178 22.81 17.19 -1.43
C SER A 178 22.77 18.57 -0.77
N GLN A 179 23.78 19.40 -1.03
CA GLN A 179 23.84 20.78 -0.52
C GLN A 179 22.69 21.64 -1.04
N HIS A 180 22.24 21.40 -2.27
CA HIS A 180 21.04 22.02 -2.84
C HIS A 180 19.77 21.63 -2.08
N LEU A 181 19.57 20.34 -1.79
CA LEU A 181 18.42 19.87 -1.00
C LEU A 181 18.43 20.49 0.41
N GLU A 182 19.59 20.57 1.05
CA GLU A 182 19.75 21.15 2.39
C GLU A 182 19.41 22.66 2.40
N ARG A 183 19.95 23.43 1.46
CA ARG A 183 19.66 24.87 1.33
C ARG A 183 18.17 25.14 1.10
N HIS A 184 17.48 24.24 0.40
CA HIS A 184 16.06 24.34 0.08
C HIS A 184 15.19 23.34 0.85
N ALA A 185 15.60 23.02 2.09
CA ALA A 185 14.93 22.11 3.01
C ALA A 185 13.40 22.27 3.06
N LYS A 186 12.91 23.52 3.10
CA LYS A 186 11.47 23.85 3.13
C LYS A 186 10.65 23.25 1.97
N TRP A 187 11.27 22.96 0.83
CA TRP A 187 10.61 22.41 -0.36
C TRP A 187 11.03 20.98 -0.65
N LEU A 188 12.22 20.57 -0.20
CA LEU A 188 12.86 19.35 -0.69
C LEU A 188 13.11 18.28 0.39
N ARG A 189 12.95 18.59 1.69
CA ARG A 189 12.97 17.58 2.77
C ARG A 189 11.60 16.93 2.99
N ASP A 190 11.58 15.74 3.62
CA ASP A 190 10.36 14.95 3.87
C ASP A 190 9.53 15.41 5.08
N ASP A 191 10.12 16.17 5.99
CA ASP A 191 9.46 16.66 7.20
C ASP A 191 8.56 17.89 6.96
N VAL A 192 8.41 18.31 5.70
CA VAL A 192 7.58 19.45 5.32
C VAL A 192 6.37 19.00 4.52
N LYS A 193 5.19 19.46 4.94
CA LYS A 193 3.94 19.25 4.21
C LYS A 193 3.94 20.02 2.89
N LEU A 194 3.73 19.32 1.79
CA LEU A 194 3.64 19.92 0.45
C LEU A 194 2.32 19.61 -0.27
N PRO A 195 1.86 20.50 -1.15
CA PRO A 195 0.80 20.18 -2.11
C PRO A 195 1.28 19.18 -3.17
N PRO A 196 0.37 18.53 -3.92
CA PRO A 196 0.72 17.45 -4.86
C PRO A 196 1.76 17.85 -5.92
N GLY A 197 1.62 19.02 -6.56
CA GLY A 197 2.56 19.49 -7.59
C GLY A 197 3.99 19.67 -7.06
N ALA A 198 4.14 20.28 -5.88
CA ALA A 198 5.42 20.43 -5.21
C ALA A 198 5.98 19.07 -4.70
N THR A 199 5.10 18.13 -4.34
CA THR A 199 5.49 16.78 -3.92
C THR A 199 6.18 16.02 -5.04
N ARG A 200 5.72 16.13 -6.29
CA ARG A 200 6.39 15.52 -7.46
C ARG A 200 7.79 16.09 -7.69
N VAL A 201 7.95 17.41 -7.55
CA VAL A 201 9.25 18.08 -7.68
C VAL A 201 10.23 17.57 -6.61
N ARG A 202 9.80 17.48 -5.35
CA ARG A 202 10.59 16.87 -4.27
C ARG A 202 10.95 15.42 -4.59
N ALA A 203 9.98 14.61 -5.00
CA ALA A 203 10.17 13.21 -5.36
C ALA A 203 11.24 13.02 -6.43
N GLN A 204 11.18 13.79 -7.54
CA GLN A 204 12.18 13.71 -8.61
C GLN A 204 13.57 14.15 -8.15
N ALA A 205 13.68 15.19 -7.31
CA ALA A 205 14.96 15.65 -6.78
C ALA A 205 15.66 14.57 -5.93
N LYS A 206 14.88 13.78 -5.18
CA LYS A 206 15.38 12.68 -4.34
C LYS A 206 15.83 11.49 -5.17
N LEU A 207 15.05 11.12 -6.19
CA LEU A 207 15.44 10.08 -7.14
C LEU A 207 16.74 10.45 -7.86
N ALA A 208 16.85 11.70 -8.33
CA ALA A 208 18.07 12.20 -8.97
C ALA A 208 19.29 12.13 -8.05
N LEU A 209 19.14 12.46 -6.75
CA LEU A 209 20.24 12.32 -5.78
C LEU A 209 20.63 10.86 -5.59
N LEU A 210 19.64 9.99 -5.34
CA LEU A 210 19.87 8.58 -5.13
C LEU A 210 20.60 7.94 -6.33
N ASP A 211 20.13 8.22 -7.54
CA ASP A 211 20.69 7.66 -8.75
C ASP A 211 22.04 8.29 -9.11
N MET A 212 22.36 9.49 -8.63
CA MET A 212 23.66 10.11 -8.84
C MET A 212 24.74 9.53 -7.91
N MET A 213 24.38 9.04 -6.73
CA MET A 213 25.31 8.41 -5.80
C MET A 213 25.96 7.14 -6.35
N ASN A 214 27.23 6.92 -5.97
CA ASN A 214 27.96 5.72 -6.31
C ASN A 214 27.56 4.54 -5.42
N GLU A 215 27.58 3.33 -5.97
CA GLU A 215 27.26 2.12 -5.22
C GLU A 215 28.38 1.79 -4.22
N SER A 216 28.03 1.65 -2.95
CA SER A 216 28.93 1.27 -1.86
C SER A 216 28.16 0.42 -0.83
N ALA A 217 28.88 -0.27 0.06
CA ALA A 217 28.26 -1.04 1.14
C ALA A 217 27.46 -0.16 2.12
N THR A 218 27.81 1.12 2.24
CA THR A 218 27.18 2.12 3.12
C THR A 218 26.22 3.06 2.38
N MET A 219 26.08 2.92 1.06
CA MET A 219 25.33 3.85 0.20
C MET A 219 23.93 4.14 0.72
N ARG A 220 23.20 3.12 1.20
CA ARG A 220 21.83 3.30 1.71
C ARG A 220 21.78 4.16 2.97
N VAL A 221 22.75 4.01 3.86
CA VAL A 221 22.82 4.82 5.09
C VAL A 221 23.17 6.26 4.73
N GLU A 222 24.19 6.44 3.88
CA GLU A 222 24.60 7.76 3.41
C GLU A 222 23.50 8.48 2.62
N ALA A 223 22.78 7.76 1.76
CA ALA A 223 21.66 8.31 1.00
C ALA A 223 20.52 8.71 1.94
N ALA A 224 20.21 7.89 2.95
CA ALA A 224 19.21 8.24 3.96
C ALA A 224 19.59 9.52 4.72
N ASP A 225 20.87 9.69 5.08
CA ASP A 225 21.38 10.90 5.74
C ASP A 225 21.26 12.13 4.84
N ARG A 226 21.74 12.05 3.59
CA ARG A 226 21.69 13.16 2.62
C ARG A 226 20.26 13.55 2.22
N LEU A 227 19.33 12.59 2.21
CA LEU A 227 17.91 12.84 1.95
C LEU A 227 17.16 13.36 3.19
N GLY A 228 17.80 13.36 4.37
CA GLY A 228 17.18 13.75 5.63
C GLY A 228 16.10 12.78 6.10
N LEU A 229 16.21 11.48 5.77
CA LEU A 229 15.24 10.48 6.20
C LEU A 229 15.40 10.17 7.68
N VAL A 230 14.28 10.20 8.40
CA VAL A 230 14.18 9.90 9.83
C VAL A 230 13.09 8.85 10.10
N GLY A 231 13.07 8.32 11.33
CA GLY A 231 12.00 7.42 11.81
C GLY A 231 11.76 6.23 10.89
N ALA A 232 10.48 5.92 10.65
CA ALA A 232 10.08 4.76 9.85
C ALA A 232 10.52 4.89 8.38
N ARG A 233 10.60 6.11 7.81
CA ARG A 233 11.06 6.31 6.42
C ARG A 233 12.53 5.93 6.25
N ARG A 234 13.37 6.25 7.24
CA ARG A 234 14.77 5.83 7.26
C ARG A 234 14.88 4.31 7.28
N SER A 235 14.24 3.66 8.26
CA SER A 235 14.26 2.20 8.40
C SER A 235 13.73 1.51 7.14
N PHE A 236 12.63 2.00 6.57
CA PHE A 236 12.06 1.50 5.34
C PHE A 236 13.10 1.50 4.21
N TYR A 237 13.74 2.64 3.95
CA TYR A 237 14.70 2.76 2.86
C TYR A 237 15.98 1.94 3.13
N THR A 238 16.54 1.98 4.34
CA THR A 238 17.77 1.23 4.64
C THR A 238 17.57 -0.28 4.58
N GLU A 239 16.44 -0.78 5.07
CA GLU A 239 16.12 -2.22 5.11
C GLU A 239 15.63 -2.74 3.75
N LEU A 240 14.70 -2.02 3.10
CA LEU A 240 14.03 -2.49 1.89
C LEU A 240 14.64 -1.94 0.60
N GLY A 241 15.43 -0.87 0.65
CA GLY A 241 16.05 -0.24 -0.52
C GLY A 241 15.10 0.58 -1.39
N VAL A 242 13.91 0.90 -0.89
CA VAL A 242 12.84 1.58 -1.65
C VAL A 242 12.44 2.86 -0.93
N LEU A 243 12.33 3.98 -1.64
CA LEU A 243 11.85 5.25 -1.06
C LEU A 243 10.33 5.29 -0.94
N VAL A 244 9.82 5.87 0.14
CA VAL A 244 8.39 6.23 0.28
C VAL A 244 8.26 7.71 -0.03
N LEU A 245 7.56 8.04 -1.11
CA LEU A 245 7.38 9.40 -1.61
C LEU A 245 5.92 9.82 -1.42
N ASP A 246 5.68 10.72 -0.47
CA ASP A 246 4.34 11.23 -0.13
C ASP A 246 4.39 12.74 0.11
N THR A 247 3.29 13.31 0.61
CA THR A 247 3.19 14.75 0.92
C THR A 247 4.02 15.17 2.13
N GLY A 248 4.67 14.23 2.86
CA GLY A 248 5.47 14.50 4.05
C GLY A 248 4.67 14.61 5.34
N VAL A 249 3.39 14.22 5.30
CA VAL A 249 2.47 14.34 6.45
C VAL A 249 2.34 13.03 7.22
N ALA A 250 2.65 11.89 6.59
CA ALA A 250 2.40 10.58 7.21
C ALA A 250 3.27 10.36 8.44
N ASP A 251 2.61 9.98 9.53
CA ASP A 251 3.25 9.48 10.74
C ASP A 251 4.01 8.17 10.49
N ASP A 252 4.90 7.83 11.44
CA ASP A 252 5.71 6.61 11.36
C ASP A 252 4.86 5.34 11.34
N ALA A 253 3.71 5.33 12.03
CA ALA A 253 2.82 4.17 12.07
C ALA A 253 2.21 3.83 10.70
N ARG A 254 1.93 4.84 9.86
CA ARG A 254 1.48 4.65 8.47
C ARG A 254 2.58 4.09 7.60
N VAL A 255 3.77 4.68 7.69
CA VAL A 255 4.93 4.22 6.93
C VAL A 255 5.27 2.77 7.32
N ASP A 256 5.14 2.41 8.60
CA ASP A 256 5.31 1.03 9.06
C ASP A 256 4.23 0.07 8.53
N ARG A 257 2.98 0.51 8.37
CA ARG A 257 1.95 -0.31 7.71
C ARG A 257 2.28 -0.58 6.23
N VAL A 258 2.75 0.45 5.51
CA VAL A 258 3.27 0.28 4.14
C VAL A 258 4.46 -0.68 4.15
N ARG A 259 5.38 -0.53 5.10
CA ARG A 259 6.57 -1.37 5.25
C ARG A 259 6.18 -2.84 5.42
N ALA A 260 5.20 -3.12 6.26
CA ALA A 260 4.71 -4.46 6.51
C ALA A 260 4.22 -5.13 5.21
N ILE A 261 3.45 -4.43 4.37
CA ILE A 261 2.98 -4.96 3.08
C ILE A 261 4.14 -5.18 2.10
N VAL A 262 5.01 -4.18 1.92
CA VAL A 262 6.13 -4.25 0.96
C VAL A 262 7.15 -5.32 1.38
N SER A 263 7.37 -5.52 2.69
CA SER A 263 8.26 -6.56 3.20
C SER A 263 7.81 -7.97 2.80
N ARG A 264 6.49 -8.19 2.67
CA ARG A 264 5.90 -9.47 2.22
C ARG A 264 6.10 -9.74 0.73
N MET A 265 6.53 -8.73 -0.04
CA MET A 265 6.69 -8.81 -1.50
C MET A 265 8.14 -8.56 -1.95
N PRO A 266 9.05 -9.53 -1.81
CA PRO A 266 10.40 -9.43 -2.38
C PRO A 266 10.39 -9.08 -3.88
N GLY A 267 9.45 -9.65 -4.65
CA GLY A 267 9.32 -9.41 -6.08
C GLY A 267 8.99 -7.96 -6.47
N ALA A 268 8.35 -7.21 -5.56
CA ALA A 268 8.03 -5.80 -5.78
C ALA A 268 9.21 -4.87 -5.46
N ARG A 269 10.17 -5.33 -4.66
CA ARG A 269 11.36 -4.56 -4.26
C ARG A 269 12.47 -4.64 -5.30
N ASP A 270 12.60 -5.79 -5.95
CA ASP A 270 13.64 -6.05 -6.96
C ASP A 270 13.53 -5.09 -8.16
N GLY A 271 14.42 -4.11 -8.26
CA GLY A 271 14.44 -3.12 -9.33
C GLY A 271 13.45 -1.95 -9.17
N THR A 272 12.89 -1.76 -7.98
CA THR A 272 12.02 -0.61 -7.65
C THR A 272 12.83 0.43 -6.88
N SER A 273 12.82 1.68 -7.34
CA SER A 273 13.48 2.81 -6.65
C SER A 273 12.57 3.43 -5.59
N ALA A 274 11.26 3.54 -5.87
CA ALA A 274 10.33 4.23 -4.98
C ALA A 274 8.87 3.78 -5.14
N ILE A 275 8.09 4.06 -4.10
CA ILE A 275 6.63 4.02 -4.09
C ILE A 275 6.12 5.45 -3.88
N TYR A 276 5.30 5.94 -4.80
CA TYR A 276 4.76 7.29 -4.80
C TYR A 276 3.26 7.28 -4.46
N PHE A 277 2.86 8.02 -3.43
CA PHE A 277 1.46 8.09 -2.98
C PHE A 277 0.76 9.36 -3.46
N GLY A 278 -0.45 9.20 -4.01
CA GLY A 278 -1.33 10.28 -4.48
C GLY A 278 -1.52 10.34 -6.00
N GLU A 279 -0.77 9.55 -6.77
CA GLU A 279 -0.88 9.47 -8.23
C GLU A 279 -0.47 8.08 -8.73
N LEU A 280 -1.31 7.44 -9.54
CA LEU A 280 -1.05 6.09 -10.06
C LEU A 280 0.09 6.06 -11.09
N LYS A 281 0.25 7.16 -11.85
CA LYS A 281 1.29 7.31 -12.88
C LYS A 281 2.02 8.64 -12.67
N PRO A 282 2.97 8.70 -11.72
CA PRO A 282 3.61 9.96 -11.35
C PRO A 282 4.60 10.48 -12.40
N GLU A 283 4.84 9.75 -13.50
CA GLU A 283 5.77 10.08 -14.59
C GLU A 283 7.15 10.57 -14.11
N LEU A 284 7.62 10.00 -13.00
CA LEU A 284 8.95 10.28 -12.44
C LEU A 284 10.00 9.46 -13.18
N VAL A 285 11.16 10.06 -13.36
CA VAL A 285 12.35 9.39 -13.90
C VAL A 285 13.16 8.84 -12.73
N ALA A 286 13.59 7.59 -12.87
CA ALA A 286 14.55 6.95 -11.98
C ALA A 286 15.25 5.81 -12.73
N ARG A 287 16.35 5.31 -12.17
CA ARG A 287 17.05 4.11 -12.64
C ARG A 287 16.19 2.85 -12.50
N GLY A 288 15.41 2.76 -11.43
CA GLY A 288 14.47 1.68 -11.14
C GLY A 288 13.02 2.10 -11.38
N ALA A 289 12.10 1.16 -11.18
CA ALA A 289 10.67 1.43 -11.28
C ALA A 289 10.20 2.37 -10.17
N VAL A 290 9.25 3.26 -10.50
CA VAL A 290 8.51 4.07 -9.52
C VAL A 290 7.06 3.60 -9.53
N LEU A 291 6.62 2.99 -8.44
CA LEU A 291 5.27 2.44 -8.32
C LEU A 291 4.33 3.51 -7.77
N GLY A 292 3.33 3.91 -8.56
CA GLY A 292 2.32 4.88 -8.12
C GLY A 292 1.19 4.22 -7.35
N VAL A 293 0.71 4.86 -6.28
CA VAL A 293 -0.47 4.48 -5.51
C VAL A 293 -1.45 5.64 -5.59
N LYS A 294 -2.69 5.36 -6.02
CA LYS A 294 -3.70 6.39 -6.28
C LYS A 294 -4.00 7.25 -5.06
N ASN A 295 -4.25 6.62 -3.92
CA ASN A 295 -4.55 7.32 -2.69
C ASN A 295 -3.28 7.93 -2.07
N SER A 296 -3.42 9.13 -1.52
CA SER A 296 -2.39 9.71 -0.65
C SER A 296 -2.21 8.80 0.57
N LEU A 297 -0.99 8.73 1.11
CA LEU A 297 -0.72 8.05 2.38
C LEU A 297 -1.50 8.68 3.56
N GLU A 298 -2.02 9.90 3.35
CA GLU A 298 -2.92 10.59 4.26
C GLU A 298 -4.41 10.26 4.11
N ALA A 299 -4.80 9.54 3.07
CA ALA A 299 -6.20 9.19 2.86
C ALA A 299 -6.70 8.36 4.06
N GLY A 300 -7.65 8.92 4.82
CA GLY A 300 -8.16 8.35 6.07
C GLY A 300 -7.69 9.05 7.36
N ALA A 301 -6.71 9.95 7.30
CA ALA A 301 -6.38 10.87 8.40
C ALA A 301 -7.41 11.99 8.49
N GLY A 302 -8.18 12.06 9.56
CA GLY A 302 -8.92 13.29 9.90
C GLY A 302 -10.18 13.59 9.10
N GLN A 303 -10.60 12.75 8.13
CA GLN A 303 -11.94 12.87 7.56
C GLN A 303 -12.95 12.07 8.37
N ASN A 304 -13.44 12.67 9.46
CA ASN A 304 -14.72 12.32 10.11
C ASN A 304 -15.95 12.53 9.19
N LYS A 305 -15.75 12.73 7.87
CA LYS A 305 -16.78 13.05 6.87
C LYS A 305 -16.80 12.12 5.65
N VAL A 306 -16.06 11.02 5.66
CA VAL A 306 -16.32 9.93 4.69
C VAL A 306 -17.38 9.02 5.31
N SER A 307 -18.54 8.97 4.67
CA SER A 307 -19.70 8.19 5.11
C SER A 307 -19.30 6.74 5.47
N PRO A 308 -19.87 6.12 6.53
CA PRO A 308 -19.55 4.77 7.00
C PRO A 308 -19.55 3.68 5.91
N ALA A 309 -20.32 3.87 4.84
CA ALA A 309 -20.42 2.99 3.68
C ALA A 309 -19.17 2.90 2.78
N ALA A 310 -18.13 3.72 3.02
CA ALA A 310 -16.99 3.85 2.10
C ALA A 310 -15.68 3.19 2.58
N ARG A 311 -15.70 2.34 3.62
CA ARG A 311 -14.68 1.29 3.73
C ARG A 311 -15.07 0.20 2.74
N GLU A 312 -14.34 0.12 1.63
CA GLU A 312 -14.52 -0.93 0.63
C GLU A 312 -14.30 -2.28 1.35
N ASN A 313 -15.37 -3.07 1.57
CA ASN A 313 -15.18 -4.44 1.98
C ASN A 313 -14.49 -5.15 0.82
N VAL A 314 -13.19 -5.35 0.98
CA VAL A 314 -12.32 -5.92 -0.06
C VAL A 314 -12.77 -7.34 -0.40
N PHE A 315 -13.31 -8.03 0.61
CA PHE A 315 -13.80 -9.38 0.47
C PHE A 315 -15.30 -9.42 0.13
N PRO A 316 -15.73 -10.34 -0.74
CA PRO A 316 -17.14 -10.64 -0.96
C PRO A 316 -17.86 -11.06 0.33
N ASP A 317 -19.20 -10.97 0.29
CA ASP A 317 -20.10 -11.25 1.42
C ASP A 317 -20.12 -12.73 1.88
N ASP A 318 -19.39 -13.60 1.18
CA ASP A 318 -19.17 -15.01 1.50
C ASP A 318 -18.32 -15.21 2.77
N VAL A 319 -17.51 -14.20 3.14
CA VAL A 319 -16.63 -14.23 4.31
C VAL A 319 -16.79 -12.96 5.15
N GLU A 320 -16.37 -13.03 6.41
CA GLU A 320 -16.37 -11.88 7.33
C GLU A 320 -15.64 -10.67 6.73
N PRO A 321 -16.08 -9.43 6.97
CA PRO A 321 -15.39 -8.26 6.45
C PRO A 321 -13.98 -8.11 7.05
N SER A 322 -13.05 -7.54 6.28
CA SER A 322 -11.70 -7.22 6.73
C SER A 322 -11.59 -5.82 7.32
N ALA A 323 -10.71 -5.66 8.32
CA ALA A 323 -10.39 -4.38 8.93
C ALA A 323 -9.35 -3.55 8.13
N SER A 324 -9.07 -3.93 6.88
CA SER A 324 -8.06 -3.27 6.03
C SER A 324 -8.43 -1.81 5.72
N ASP A 325 -7.46 -0.91 5.85
CA ASP A 325 -7.64 0.49 5.47
C ASP A 325 -7.48 0.68 3.95
N PRO A 326 -8.13 1.70 3.34
CA PRO A 326 -8.09 1.90 1.89
C PRO A 326 -6.70 2.07 1.28
N VAL A 327 -5.74 2.67 2.01
CA VAL A 327 -4.38 2.88 1.51
C VAL A 327 -3.64 1.55 1.42
N SER A 328 -3.80 0.69 2.43
CA SER A 328 -3.26 -0.68 2.40
C SER A 328 -3.85 -1.49 1.24
N VAL A 329 -5.14 -1.32 0.95
CA VAL A 329 -5.82 -2.02 -0.15
C VAL A 329 -5.27 -1.60 -1.51
N ASP A 330 -5.18 -0.29 -1.76
CA ASP A 330 -4.62 0.23 -3.01
C ASP A 330 -3.16 -0.17 -3.17
N LEU A 331 -2.35 -0.03 -2.12
CA LEU A 331 -0.96 -0.46 -2.14
C LEU A 331 -0.85 -1.96 -2.49
N ALA A 332 -1.63 -2.81 -1.82
CA ALA A 332 -1.61 -4.24 -2.10
C ALA A 332 -2.02 -4.54 -3.55
N ARG A 333 -3.04 -3.85 -4.09
CA ARG A 333 -3.48 -4.00 -5.49
C ARG A 333 -2.36 -3.60 -6.47
N GLU A 334 -1.76 -2.42 -6.31
CA GLU A 334 -0.74 -1.93 -7.25
C GLU A 334 0.54 -2.75 -7.23
N LEU A 335 1.01 -3.13 -6.03
CA LEU A 335 2.16 -4.02 -5.91
C LEU A 335 1.88 -5.40 -6.52
N SER A 336 0.65 -5.90 -6.38
CA SER A 336 0.25 -7.20 -6.93
C SER A 336 0.26 -7.20 -8.45
N THR A 337 -0.27 -6.15 -9.09
CA THR A 337 -0.21 -5.99 -10.56
C THR A 337 1.23 -6.07 -11.05
N PHE A 338 2.14 -5.30 -10.41
CA PHE A 338 3.55 -5.30 -10.78
C PHE A 338 4.22 -6.66 -10.61
N VAL A 339 3.97 -7.35 -9.49
CA VAL A 339 4.57 -8.66 -9.20
C VAL A 339 4.03 -9.77 -10.09
N VAL A 340 2.73 -9.76 -10.40
CA VAL A 340 2.12 -10.73 -11.32
C VAL A 340 2.73 -10.59 -12.71
N ALA A 341 2.80 -9.37 -13.25
CA ALA A 341 3.42 -9.13 -14.56
C ALA A 341 4.85 -9.69 -14.63
N ARG A 342 5.64 -9.46 -13.57
CA ARG A 342 7.02 -9.97 -13.46
C ARG A 342 7.08 -11.50 -13.35
N ALA A 343 6.20 -12.10 -12.55
CA ALA A 343 6.15 -13.54 -12.36
C ALA A 343 5.75 -14.25 -13.67
N MET A 344 4.73 -13.74 -14.37
CA MET A 344 4.30 -14.24 -15.68
C MET A 344 5.42 -14.13 -16.71
N GLY A 345 6.13 -13.00 -16.76
CA GLY A 345 7.29 -12.84 -17.65
C GLY A 345 8.47 -13.76 -17.34
N ARG A 346 8.58 -14.29 -16.11
CA ARG A 346 9.63 -15.24 -15.69
C ARG A 346 9.21 -16.71 -15.83
N ARG A 347 7.90 -17.02 -15.83
CA ARG A 347 7.35 -18.38 -15.84
C ARG A 347 6.19 -18.48 -16.82
N ALA A 348 6.51 -18.85 -18.07
CA ALA A 348 5.52 -18.97 -19.13
C ALA A 348 4.45 -20.04 -18.85
N GLU A 349 4.80 -21.12 -18.14
CA GLU A 349 3.85 -22.17 -17.75
C GLU A 349 2.81 -21.64 -16.77
N LEU A 350 3.23 -20.80 -15.82
CA LEU A 350 2.35 -20.17 -14.84
C LEU A 350 1.42 -19.16 -15.52
N GLN A 351 1.93 -18.38 -16.46
CA GLN A 351 1.09 -17.51 -17.30
C GLN A 351 0.01 -18.32 -18.02
N GLY A 352 0.40 -19.36 -18.75
CA GLY A 352 -0.54 -20.22 -19.47
C GLY A 352 -1.53 -20.93 -18.53
N ARG A 353 -1.15 -21.13 -17.26
CA ARG A 353 -2.03 -21.66 -16.24
C ARG A 353 -3.09 -20.64 -15.79
N ILE A 354 -2.65 -19.45 -15.36
CA ILE A 354 -3.51 -18.34 -14.93
C ILE A 354 -4.56 -18.01 -15.99
N GLU A 355 -4.14 -17.96 -17.26
CA GLU A 355 -5.05 -17.66 -18.38
C GLU A 355 -6.09 -18.76 -18.60
N ARG A 356 -5.76 -20.04 -18.35
CA ARG A 356 -6.71 -21.15 -18.46
C ARG A 356 -7.71 -21.15 -17.31
N ASP A 357 -7.23 -21.01 -16.08
CA ASP A 357 -8.08 -21.02 -14.89
C ASP A 357 -9.01 -19.79 -14.86
N THR A 358 -8.56 -18.64 -15.34
CA THR A 358 -9.43 -17.46 -15.52
C THR A 358 -10.49 -17.67 -16.60
N ARG A 359 -10.15 -18.33 -17.72
CA ARG A 359 -11.12 -18.63 -18.79
C ARG A 359 -12.19 -19.64 -18.38
N ALA A 360 -11.86 -20.57 -17.48
CA ALA A 360 -12.78 -21.62 -17.00
C ALA A 360 -14.02 -21.07 -16.26
N VAL A 361 -13.97 -19.80 -15.84
CA VAL A 361 -14.99 -19.14 -15.01
C VAL A 361 -16.27 -18.77 -15.79
N GLN A 362 -16.28 -18.85 -17.13
CA GLN A 362 -17.47 -18.69 -17.98
C GLN A 362 -18.33 -17.43 -17.70
N GLY A 363 -17.72 -16.24 -17.70
CA GLY A 363 -18.44 -14.96 -17.64
C GLY A 363 -19.17 -14.65 -16.31
N ASP A 364 -19.16 -15.57 -15.36
CA ASP A 364 -19.81 -15.40 -14.05
C ASP A 364 -18.83 -14.79 -13.04
N ALA A 365 -18.87 -13.47 -12.90
CA ALA A 365 -17.99 -12.73 -11.98
C ALA A 365 -18.14 -13.18 -10.51
N SER A 366 -19.25 -13.83 -10.13
CA SER A 366 -19.43 -14.38 -8.78
C SER A 366 -18.55 -15.59 -8.48
N ARG A 367 -17.93 -16.19 -9.51
CA ARG A 367 -16.96 -17.29 -9.40
C ARG A 367 -15.51 -16.80 -9.30
N LEU A 368 -15.27 -15.50 -9.28
CA LEU A 368 -13.94 -14.87 -9.18
C LEU A 368 -13.76 -14.17 -7.85
N PHE A 369 -12.52 -13.84 -7.47
CA PHE A 369 -12.28 -12.91 -6.36
C PHE A 369 -12.98 -11.54 -6.57
N GLY A 370 -13.34 -11.20 -7.81
CA GLY A 370 -14.04 -9.97 -8.24
C GLY A 370 -13.30 -9.31 -9.43
N GLY A 371 -13.76 -8.17 -9.95
CA GLY A 371 -12.98 -7.34 -10.89
C GLY A 371 -12.97 -7.78 -12.37
N GLU A 372 -11.94 -7.32 -13.13
CA GLU A 372 -11.82 -7.55 -14.58
C GLU A 372 -11.56 -9.02 -14.96
N LEU A 373 -12.15 -9.49 -16.06
CA LEU A 373 -12.01 -10.87 -16.57
C LEU A 373 -10.67 -11.17 -17.29
N LYS A 374 -9.58 -10.52 -16.89
CA LYS A 374 -8.23 -10.78 -17.43
C LYS A 374 -7.41 -11.59 -16.43
N GLY A 375 -6.64 -12.56 -16.92
CA GLY A 375 -5.87 -13.48 -16.07
C GLY A 375 -4.90 -12.76 -15.13
N GLU A 376 -4.15 -11.79 -15.67
CA GLU A 376 -3.24 -10.95 -14.88
C GLU A 376 -3.98 -10.19 -13.76
N ALA A 377 -5.14 -9.58 -14.07
CA ALA A 377 -5.94 -8.85 -13.09
C ALA A 377 -6.51 -9.76 -11.99
N GLN A 378 -6.95 -10.97 -12.34
CA GLN A 378 -7.44 -11.95 -11.38
C GLN A 378 -6.34 -12.49 -10.46
N ALA A 379 -5.17 -12.80 -11.01
CA ALA A 379 -4.00 -13.19 -10.22
C ALA A 379 -3.57 -12.02 -9.31
N ALA A 380 -3.56 -10.79 -9.80
CA ALA A 380 -3.22 -9.61 -8.99
C ALA A 380 -4.22 -9.40 -7.85
N LEU A 381 -5.52 -9.60 -8.09
CA LEU A 381 -6.52 -9.52 -7.06
C LEU A 381 -6.33 -10.61 -5.98
N GLY A 382 -6.11 -11.87 -6.39
CA GLY A 382 -5.82 -12.96 -5.46
C GLY A 382 -4.55 -12.71 -4.63
N VAL A 383 -3.48 -12.22 -5.25
CA VAL A 383 -2.24 -11.82 -4.55
C VAL A 383 -2.53 -10.68 -3.56
N SER A 384 -3.31 -9.68 -3.97
CA SER A 384 -3.66 -8.56 -3.08
C SER A 384 -4.44 -9.01 -1.84
N PHE A 385 -5.37 -9.97 -2.00
CA PHE A 385 -6.13 -10.53 -0.89
C PHE A 385 -5.22 -11.31 0.06
N LEU A 386 -4.30 -12.11 -0.47
CA LEU A 386 -3.29 -12.84 0.30
C LEU A 386 -2.35 -11.92 1.11
N LEU A 387 -2.04 -10.73 0.59
CA LEU A 387 -1.18 -9.75 1.27
C LEU A 387 -1.90 -8.96 2.37
N LEU A 388 -3.23 -8.88 2.29
CA LEU A 388 -4.09 -8.20 3.26
C LEU A 388 -4.56 -9.17 4.35
N ASP A 389 -5.12 -10.31 3.94
CA ASP A 389 -5.66 -11.35 4.83
C ASP A 389 -5.67 -12.73 4.15
N ALA A 390 -4.55 -13.45 4.23
CA ALA A 390 -4.44 -14.78 3.66
C ALA A 390 -5.40 -15.82 4.25
N PRO A 391 -5.62 -15.91 5.58
CA PRO A 391 -6.60 -16.84 6.15
C PRO A 391 -8.01 -16.63 5.56
N ARG A 392 -8.47 -15.38 5.49
CA ARG A 392 -9.78 -15.06 4.93
C ARG A 392 -9.85 -15.31 3.42
N THR A 393 -8.76 -15.07 2.70
CA THR A 393 -8.66 -15.38 1.26
C THR A 393 -8.79 -16.87 1.00
N LEU A 394 -8.13 -17.69 1.83
CA LEU A 394 -8.22 -19.14 1.77
C LEU A 394 -9.65 -19.61 2.06
N ASP A 395 -10.26 -19.12 3.13
CA ASP A 395 -11.64 -19.44 3.49
C ASP A 395 -12.63 -19.08 2.38
N LEU A 396 -12.46 -17.93 1.73
CA LEU A 396 -13.26 -17.51 0.57
C LEU A 396 -13.11 -18.47 -0.61
N ALA A 397 -11.87 -18.85 -0.94
CA ALA A 397 -11.62 -19.77 -2.06
C ALA A 397 -12.19 -21.16 -1.77
N MET A 398 -12.05 -21.65 -0.53
CA MET A 398 -12.52 -22.98 -0.15
C MET A 398 -14.04 -23.06 0.02
N SER A 399 -14.69 -21.99 0.50
CA SER A 399 -16.16 -21.95 0.61
C SER A 399 -16.83 -22.03 -0.75
N ARG A 400 -16.26 -21.35 -1.74
CA ARG A 400 -16.73 -21.37 -3.12
C ARG A 400 -16.42 -22.69 -3.81
N PHE A 401 -15.25 -23.27 -3.58
CA PHE A 401 -14.95 -24.65 -3.99
C PHE A 401 -16.02 -25.64 -3.47
N LEU A 402 -16.34 -25.58 -2.17
CA LEU A 402 -17.37 -26.43 -1.55
C LEU A 402 -18.78 -26.16 -2.10
N SER A 403 -19.02 -24.98 -2.66
CA SER A 403 -20.27 -24.59 -3.31
C SER A 403 -20.29 -24.91 -4.82
N GLY A 404 -19.36 -25.76 -5.30
CA GLY A 404 -19.29 -26.20 -6.69
C GLY A 404 -18.61 -25.22 -7.65
N ARG A 405 -17.75 -24.32 -7.15
CA ARG A 405 -16.98 -23.34 -7.93
C ARG A 405 -15.47 -23.57 -7.82
N PRO A 406 -14.93 -24.66 -8.40
CA PRO A 406 -13.55 -25.07 -8.21
C PRO A 406 -12.51 -24.08 -8.75
N GLU A 407 -12.91 -23.17 -9.62
CA GLU A 407 -12.06 -22.15 -10.24
C GLU A 407 -11.48 -21.19 -9.19
N THR A 408 -12.20 -20.93 -8.09
CA THR A 408 -11.67 -20.08 -7.02
C THR A 408 -10.50 -20.69 -6.26
N ALA A 409 -10.53 -22.01 -6.01
CA ALA A 409 -9.38 -22.72 -5.43
C ALA A 409 -8.20 -22.76 -6.40
N ALA A 410 -8.47 -22.85 -7.71
CA ALA A 410 -7.47 -22.75 -8.76
C ALA A 410 -6.81 -21.35 -8.81
N LEU A 411 -7.60 -20.27 -8.80
CA LEU A 411 -7.06 -18.90 -8.78
C LEU A 411 -6.29 -18.59 -7.49
N PHE A 412 -6.71 -19.14 -6.35
CA PHE A 412 -5.95 -19.08 -5.11
C PHE A 412 -4.58 -19.78 -5.24
N SER A 413 -4.58 -20.98 -5.82
CA SER A 413 -3.36 -21.75 -6.13
C SER A 413 -2.40 -20.96 -7.03
N ASP A 414 -2.93 -20.30 -8.05
CA ASP A 414 -2.16 -19.49 -8.98
C ASP A 414 -1.55 -18.25 -8.29
N ALA A 415 -2.32 -17.55 -7.46
CA ALA A 415 -1.83 -16.39 -6.69
C ALA A 415 -0.69 -16.76 -5.73
N LEU A 416 -0.77 -17.91 -5.05
CA LEU A 416 0.35 -18.44 -4.27
C LEU A 416 1.55 -18.81 -5.16
N GLY A 417 1.30 -19.37 -6.35
CA GLY A 417 2.36 -19.67 -7.35
C GLY A 417 3.11 -18.42 -7.82
N VAL A 418 2.39 -17.31 -8.04
CA VAL A 418 2.98 -15.99 -8.33
C VAL A 418 3.91 -15.57 -7.19
N LEU A 419 3.43 -15.57 -5.95
CA LEU A 419 4.24 -15.20 -4.79
C LEU A 419 5.44 -16.13 -4.60
N ALA A 420 5.27 -17.43 -4.87
CA ALA A 420 6.33 -18.43 -4.81
C ALA A 420 7.46 -18.20 -5.81
N THR A 421 7.21 -17.46 -6.90
CA THR A 421 8.25 -17.09 -7.89
C THR A 421 9.33 -16.19 -7.29
N HIS A 422 9.02 -15.52 -6.19
CA HIS A 422 9.92 -14.62 -5.46
C HIS A 422 10.23 -15.09 -4.03
N ALA A 423 9.73 -16.27 -3.66
CA ALA A 423 9.94 -16.84 -2.34
C ALA A 423 11.34 -17.45 -2.20
N SER A 424 11.82 -17.54 -0.97
CA SER A 424 13.06 -18.24 -0.62
C SER A 424 12.79 -19.18 0.55
N PRO A 425 13.59 -20.24 0.73
CA PRO A 425 13.54 -21.04 1.95
C PRO A 425 13.79 -20.17 3.18
N ARG A 426 13.06 -20.44 4.25
CA ARG A 426 13.23 -19.75 5.54
C ARG A 426 14.06 -20.62 6.48
N GLU A 427 14.93 -19.98 7.25
CA GLU A 427 15.66 -20.64 8.33
C GLU A 427 14.69 -21.37 9.29
N GLY A 428 14.94 -22.65 9.53
CA GLY A 428 14.08 -23.49 10.37
C GLY A 428 12.80 -24.05 9.72
N SER A 429 12.57 -23.83 8.42
CA SER A 429 11.45 -24.43 7.67
C SER A 429 11.95 -25.17 6.44
N PRO A 430 11.52 -26.43 6.19
CA PRO A 430 11.78 -27.08 4.91
C PRO A 430 10.97 -26.40 3.79
N GLY A 431 11.58 -26.27 2.61
CA GLY A 431 10.92 -25.77 1.39
C GLY A 431 10.75 -24.25 1.30
N LEU A 432 9.97 -23.81 0.32
CA LEU A 432 9.67 -22.39 0.08
C LEU A 432 8.77 -21.84 1.19
N ALA A 433 9.02 -20.59 1.58
CA ALA A 433 8.21 -19.85 2.53
C ALA A 433 7.73 -18.52 1.92
N ILE A 434 6.43 -18.26 2.03
CA ILE A 434 5.78 -17.05 1.52
C ILE A 434 5.26 -16.24 2.70
N ALA A 435 5.65 -14.97 2.77
CA ALA A 435 5.13 -14.02 3.75
C ALA A 435 3.77 -13.48 3.27
N LEU A 436 2.76 -13.56 4.13
CA LEU A 436 1.37 -13.23 3.84
C LEU A 436 0.79 -12.31 4.92
N GLY A 437 -0.33 -11.64 4.62
CA GLY A 437 -0.97 -10.73 5.57
C GLY A 437 -1.99 -11.43 6.46
N ARG A 438 -2.16 -10.91 7.68
CA ARG A 438 -3.32 -11.16 8.53
C ARG A 438 -3.65 -9.87 9.29
N PRO A 439 -4.88 -9.36 9.23
CA PRO A 439 -5.27 -8.17 9.96
C PRO A 439 -5.35 -8.50 11.46
N SER A 440 -4.89 -7.56 12.27
CA SER A 440 -5.13 -7.52 13.71
C SER A 440 -6.41 -6.72 14.01
N GLY A 441 -6.99 -6.94 15.19
CA GLY A 441 -8.21 -6.24 15.62
C GLY A 441 -8.03 -4.73 15.81
N ASP A 442 -6.79 -4.24 15.89
CA ASP A 442 -6.44 -2.81 15.96
C ASP A 442 -6.25 -2.15 14.58
N GLY A 443 -6.47 -2.88 13.49
CA GLY A 443 -6.30 -2.39 12.11
C GLY A 443 -4.85 -2.45 11.61
N THR A 444 -3.90 -2.95 12.40
CA THR A 444 -2.56 -3.30 11.88
C THR A 444 -2.63 -4.62 11.09
N THR A 445 -1.58 -4.94 10.34
CA THR A 445 -1.46 -6.26 9.68
C THR A 445 -0.21 -6.98 10.17
N GLU A 446 -0.38 -8.18 10.71
CA GLU A 446 0.71 -9.08 11.06
C GLU A 446 1.13 -9.91 9.85
N THR A 447 2.38 -10.38 9.87
CA THR A 447 2.89 -11.30 8.84
C THR A 447 2.69 -12.74 9.30
N VAL A 448 1.92 -13.50 8.56
CA VAL A 448 1.80 -14.96 8.69
C VAL A 448 2.57 -15.62 7.55
N TRP A 449 3.01 -16.86 7.76
CA TRP A 449 3.83 -17.57 6.78
C TRP A 449 3.07 -18.76 6.23
N ALA A 450 3.03 -18.87 4.90
CA ALA A 450 2.78 -20.14 4.23
C ALA A 450 4.13 -20.83 4.03
N THR A 451 4.34 -21.96 4.69
CA THR A 451 5.58 -22.74 4.63
C THR A 451 5.37 -24.06 3.89
N GLU A 452 6.45 -24.81 3.65
CA GLU A 452 6.38 -26.11 2.95
C GLU A 452 5.65 -26.00 1.60
N VAL A 453 5.83 -24.86 0.90
CA VAL A 453 5.10 -24.60 -0.34
C VAL A 453 5.66 -25.49 -1.46
N GLU A 454 4.86 -26.43 -1.92
CA GLU A 454 5.14 -27.27 -3.09
C GLU A 454 4.34 -26.75 -4.29
N LEU A 455 4.99 -26.65 -5.45
CA LEU A 455 4.36 -26.20 -6.69
C LEU A 455 4.08 -27.39 -7.63
N PHE A 456 3.03 -27.27 -8.43
CA PHE A 456 2.85 -28.08 -9.62
C PHE A 456 3.91 -27.74 -10.69
N PRO A 457 4.11 -28.60 -11.71
CA PRO A 457 4.99 -28.28 -12.84
C PRO A 457 4.61 -27.00 -13.60
N ASP A 458 3.31 -26.62 -13.57
CA ASP A 458 2.82 -25.37 -14.15
C ASP A 458 3.07 -24.13 -13.26
N GLY A 459 3.72 -24.30 -12.10
CA GLY A 459 4.08 -23.23 -11.18
C GLY A 459 2.99 -22.81 -10.20
N SER A 460 1.77 -23.35 -10.31
CA SER A 460 0.69 -23.11 -9.34
C SER A 460 0.93 -23.86 -8.01
N ALA A 461 0.39 -23.37 -6.90
CA ALA A 461 0.63 -23.98 -5.58
C ALA A 461 -0.18 -25.27 -5.37
N ARG A 462 0.49 -26.36 -5.00
CA ARG A 462 -0.09 -27.67 -4.74
C ARG A 462 -0.29 -27.94 -3.26
N LYS A 463 0.74 -27.72 -2.44
CA LYS A 463 0.69 -27.92 -0.99
C LYS A 463 1.34 -26.77 -0.27
N PHE A 464 0.88 -26.52 0.94
CA PHE A 464 1.47 -25.54 1.86
C PHE A 464 0.95 -25.76 3.28
N THR A 465 1.68 -25.24 4.26
CA THR A 465 1.26 -25.15 5.65
C THR A 465 0.96 -23.70 5.99
N LEU A 466 -0.24 -23.41 6.48
CA LEU A 466 -0.66 -22.06 6.91
C LEU A 466 -1.36 -22.16 8.27
N LEU A 467 -0.92 -21.34 9.23
CA LEU A 467 -1.42 -21.34 10.62
C LEU A 467 -1.46 -22.75 11.24
N GLY A 468 -0.41 -23.55 10.98
CA GLY A 468 -0.26 -24.92 11.49
C GLY A 468 -1.13 -25.98 10.77
N ALA A 469 -2.02 -25.59 9.87
CA ALA A 469 -2.79 -26.53 9.06
C ALA A 469 -2.11 -26.83 7.73
N LYS A 470 -2.03 -28.11 7.36
CA LYS A 470 -1.52 -28.56 6.07
C LYS A 470 -2.63 -28.57 5.03
N TRP A 471 -2.40 -27.90 3.91
CA TRP A 471 -3.33 -27.79 2.80
C TRP A 471 -2.76 -28.49 1.57
N GLU A 472 -3.61 -29.24 0.87
CA GLU A 472 -3.27 -29.88 -0.41
C GLU A 472 -4.42 -29.66 -1.40
N LEU A 473 -4.09 -29.13 -2.57
CA LEU A 473 -4.99 -28.98 -3.71
C LEU A 473 -4.64 -30.06 -4.73
N LEU A 474 -5.65 -30.82 -5.14
CA LEU A 474 -5.52 -31.87 -6.15
C LEU A 474 -6.17 -31.39 -7.44
N ARG A 475 -5.41 -31.43 -8.53
CA ARG A 475 -5.89 -31.10 -9.88
C ARG A 475 -6.08 -32.39 -10.67
N GLY A 476 -7.20 -32.51 -11.39
CA GLY A 476 -7.45 -33.63 -12.32
C GLY A 476 -6.67 -33.48 -13.64
N GLU A 477 -6.88 -34.40 -14.59
CA GLU A 477 -6.20 -34.39 -15.90
C GLU A 477 -6.50 -33.12 -16.72
N SER A 478 -7.71 -32.57 -16.59
CA SER A 478 -8.09 -31.28 -17.19
C SER A 478 -7.43 -30.07 -16.51
N GLY A 479 -6.68 -30.30 -15.42
CA GLY A 479 -6.09 -29.27 -14.58
C GLY A 479 -7.04 -28.66 -13.56
N VAL A 480 -8.36 -28.89 -13.65
CA VAL A 480 -9.32 -28.34 -12.69
C VAL A 480 -9.05 -28.90 -11.29
N VAL A 481 -9.20 -28.07 -10.25
CA VAL A 481 -9.11 -28.54 -8.86
C VAL A 481 -10.29 -29.45 -8.56
N THR A 482 -10.04 -30.73 -8.31
CA THR A 482 -11.06 -31.76 -8.07
C THR A 482 -11.24 -32.06 -6.58
N ALA A 483 -10.23 -31.79 -5.76
CA ALA A 483 -10.31 -31.98 -4.32
C ALA A 483 -9.36 -31.02 -3.58
N VAL A 484 -9.76 -30.64 -2.37
CA VAL A 484 -8.93 -29.89 -1.42
C VAL A 484 -8.93 -30.64 -0.10
N ARG A 485 -7.74 -30.84 0.46
CA ARG A 485 -7.54 -31.48 1.76
C ARG A 485 -6.97 -30.51 2.78
N ARG A 486 -7.42 -30.66 4.03
CA ARG A 486 -6.87 -30.00 5.22
C ARG A 486 -6.45 -31.08 6.22
N ASN A 487 -5.18 -31.09 6.61
CA ASN A 487 -4.59 -32.11 7.50
C ASN A 487 -4.85 -33.54 7.02
N GLY A 488 -4.83 -33.78 5.70
CA GLY A 488 -5.06 -35.08 5.07
C GLY A 488 -6.54 -35.45 4.86
N GLY A 489 -7.48 -34.81 5.55
CA GLY A 489 -8.94 -35.00 5.37
C GLY A 489 -9.53 -34.05 4.32
N ALA A 490 -10.72 -34.36 3.80
CA ALA A 490 -11.46 -33.44 2.92
C ALA A 490 -11.82 -32.14 3.66
N VAL A 491 -11.72 -30.99 2.98
CA VAL A 491 -12.15 -29.71 3.56
C VAL A 491 -13.67 -29.69 3.77
N THR A 492 -14.12 -29.06 4.85
CA THR A 492 -15.54 -28.88 5.18
C THR A 492 -15.78 -27.43 5.59
N LEU A 493 -17.02 -26.95 5.52
CA LEU A 493 -17.35 -25.57 5.95
C LEU A 493 -17.00 -25.31 7.43
N ALA A 494 -17.11 -26.33 8.29
CA ALA A 494 -16.72 -26.23 9.71
C ALA A 494 -15.23 -25.97 9.91
N ALA A 495 -14.38 -26.26 8.92
CA ALA A 495 -12.96 -26.01 8.96
C ALA A 495 -12.58 -24.56 8.56
N LEU A 496 -13.53 -23.75 8.13
CA LEU A 496 -13.32 -22.42 7.55
C LEU A 496 -13.92 -21.31 8.46
N PRO A 497 -13.14 -20.74 9.40
CA PRO A 497 -13.67 -19.92 10.48
C PRO A 497 -14.28 -18.58 10.05
N SER A 498 -13.84 -18.00 8.93
CA SER A 498 -14.34 -16.70 8.46
C SER A 498 -15.48 -16.80 7.46
N VAL A 499 -15.87 -18.01 7.05
CA VAL A 499 -16.98 -18.20 6.10
C VAL A 499 -18.29 -17.85 6.77
N ARG A 500 -19.11 -17.07 6.07
CA ARG A 500 -20.43 -16.65 6.53
C ARG A 500 -21.50 -17.61 6.04
N VAL A 501 -22.60 -17.70 6.78
CA VAL A 501 -23.73 -18.53 6.37
C VAL A 501 -24.33 -17.96 5.09
N ALA A 502 -24.57 -18.81 4.09
CA ALA A 502 -25.20 -18.39 2.84
C ALA A 502 -26.66 -18.00 3.11
N VAL A 503 -27.09 -16.83 2.61
CA VAL A 503 -28.43 -16.31 2.84
C VAL A 503 -29.29 -16.34 1.59
N ARG A 504 -30.60 -16.57 1.78
CA ARG A 504 -31.61 -16.59 0.74
C ARG A 504 -32.87 -15.86 1.17
N ASP A 505 -33.57 -15.29 0.21
CA ASP A 505 -34.95 -14.83 0.39
C ASP A 505 -35.89 -16.02 0.55
N ALA A 506 -36.62 -16.07 1.65
CA ALA A 506 -37.63 -17.10 1.89
C ALA A 506 -38.68 -16.61 2.90
N ALA A 507 -39.74 -17.38 3.09
CA ALA A 507 -40.66 -17.22 4.21
C ALA A 507 -40.20 -18.01 5.44
N GLU A 508 -39.37 -19.05 5.24
CA GLU A 508 -38.87 -19.94 6.30
C GLU A 508 -37.45 -20.46 6.03
N TRP A 509 -36.73 -20.73 7.13
CA TRP A 509 -35.36 -21.28 7.14
C TRP A 509 -35.27 -22.39 8.18
N ARG A 510 -34.64 -23.51 7.79
CA ARG A 510 -34.50 -24.70 8.63
C ARG A 510 -33.06 -25.21 8.56
N GLY A 511 -32.49 -25.63 9.69
CA GLY A 511 -31.14 -26.21 9.76
C GLY A 511 -30.73 -26.53 11.19
N ALA A 512 -29.96 -27.59 11.39
CA ALA A 512 -29.47 -28.01 12.72
C ALA A 512 -30.55 -28.09 13.83
N GLY A 513 -31.77 -28.50 13.48
CA GLY A 513 -32.90 -28.56 14.41
C GLY A 513 -33.57 -27.21 14.73
N LEU A 514 -33.09 -26.11 14.14
CA LEU A 514 -33.67 -24.78 14.26
C LEU A 514 -34.69 -24.52 13.13
N TYR A 515 -35.73 -23.75 13.47
CA TYR A 515 -36.79 -23.32 12.56
C TYR A 515 -37.10 -21.85 12.76
N PHE A 516 -36.95 -21.05 11.72
CA PHE A 516 -37.26 -19.62 11.71
C PHE A 516 -38.24 -19.29 10.60
N THR A 517 -39.18 -18.39 10.89
CA THR A 517 -40.10 -17.80 9.93
C THR A 517 -39.87 -16.30 9.83
N ARG A 518 -40.31 -15.73 8.71
CA ARG A 518 -40.33 -14.28 8.51
C ARG A 518 -41.21 -13.63 9.57
N LEU A 519 -40.68 -12.57 10.20
CA LEU A 519 -41.41 -11.74 11.15
C LEU A 519 -41.81 -10.41 10.52
N ALA A 520 -40.85 -9.67 9.95
CA ALA A 520 -41.10 -8.43 9.23
C ALA A 520 -40.12 -8.24 8.06
N GLY A 521 -40.53 -7.43 7.08
CA GLY A 521 -39.72 -7.05 5.92
C GLY A 521 -39.57 -8.14 4.85
N THR A 522 -38.45 -8.09 4.14
CA THR A 522 -38.01 -9.06 3.13
C THR A 522 -36.66 -9.66 3.54
N PRO A 523 -36.60 -10.38 4.69
CA PRO A 523 -35.35 -10.90 5.23
C PRO A 523 -34.66 -11.88 4.29
N ARG A 524 -33.35 -11.70 4.16
CA ARG A 524 -32.43 -12.70 3.63
C ARG A 524 -31.74 -13.39 4.80
N ALA A 525 -32.03 -14.67 4.98
CA ALA A 525 -31.45 -15.44 6.08
C ALA A 525 -30.96 -16.83 5.64
N GLY A 526 -30.22 -17.49 6.52
CA GLY A 526 -29.69 -18.83 6.30
C GLY A 526 -29.28 -19.49 7.61
N ILE A 527 -29.35 -20.83 7.64
CA ILE A 527 -28.91 -21.66 8.77
C ILE A 527 -27.98 -22.73 8.22
N ASP A 528 -26.78 -22.85 8.78
CA ASP A 528 -25.84 -23.91 8.38
C ASP A 528 -26.05 -25.22 9.16
N SER A 529 -25.30 -26.26 8.79
CA SER A 529 -25.39 -27.56 9.45
C SER A 529 -24.91 -27.58 10.91
N ASN A 530 -24.19 -26.55 11.35
CA ASN A 530 -23.68 -26.40 12.72
C ASN A 530 -24.59 -25.51 13.59
N GLY A 531 -25.73 -25.06 13.04
CA GLY A 531 -26.67 -24.19 13.75
C GLY A 531 -26.22 -22.73 13.83
N ARG A 532 -25.29 -22.31 12.97
CA ARG A 532 -25.05 -20.87 12.76
C ARG A 532 -26.20 -20.29 11.95
N LEU A 533 -26.74 -19.19 12.44
CA LEU A 533 -27.81 -18.43 11.81
C LEU A 533 -27.24 -17.09 11.32
N ARG A 534 -27.63 -16.66 10.13
CA ARG A 534 -27.34 -15.31 9.63
C ARG A 534 -28.61 -14.67 9.11
N LEU A 535 -28.77 -13.38 9.41
CA LEU A 535 -29.75 -12.48 8.85
C LEU A 535 -29.02 -11.28 8.21
N VAL A 536 -29.47 -10.86 7.03
CA VAL A 536 -29.02 -9.64 6.36
C VAL A 536 -30.21 -8.72 6.18
N GLY A 537 -30.08 -7.49 6.68
CA GLY A 537 -31.07 -6.43 6.53
C GLY A 537 -30.95 -5.80 5.15
N THR A 538 -31.89 -6.13 4.29
CA THR A 538 -32.04 -5.59 2.93
C THR A 538 -33.30 -4.76 2.75
N GLY A 539 -34.25 -4.88 3.67
CA GLY A 539 -35.63 -4.43 3.50
C GLY A 539 -35.80 -2.94 3.22
N ASP A 540 -36.81 -2.65 2.39
CA ASP A 540 -37.27 -1.30 2.03
C ASP A 540 -37.90 -0.55 3.23
N ARG A 541 -38.17 -1.26 4.34
CA ARG A 541 -38.77 -0.73 5.57
C ARG A 541 -37.72 -0.40 6.66
N ASN A 542 -36.46 -0.22 6.26
CA ASN A 542 -35.30 0.07 7.11
C ASN A 542 -34.83 -1.08 8.03
N PHE A 543 -35.59 -2.17 8.19
CA PHE A 543 -35.14 -3.37 8.90
C PHE A 543 -35.84 -4.63 8.39
N ASP A 544 -35.22 -5.78 8.66
CA ASP A 544 -35.75 -7.11 8.44
C ASP A 544 -35.69 -7.94 9.72
N SER A 545 -36.64 -8.85 9.92
CA SER A 545 -36.61 -9.73 11.10
C SER A 545 -37.17 -11.13 10.85
N ILE A 546 -36.66 -12.08 11.63
CA ILE A 546 -37.06 -13.48 11.64
C ILE A 546 -37.23 -13.97 13.08
N PHE A 547 -38.06 -14.99 13.30
CA PHE A 547 -38.30 -15.53 14.64
C PHE A 547 -38.66 -17.02 14.62
N THR A 548 -38.51 -17.67 15.77
CA THR A 548 -38.97 -19.04 16.01
C THR A 548 -40.44 -19.08 16.40
N ALA A 549 -41.04 -20.27 16.41
CA ALA A 549 -42.30 -20.47 17.14
C ALA A 549 -42.15 -20.10 18.63
N THR A 550 -43.25 -19.69 19.27
CA THR A 550 -43.28 -19.26 20.67
C THR A 550 -42.83 -20.39 21.61
N PRO A 551 -41.67 -20.28 22.30
CA PRO A 551 -41.24 -21.28 23.27
C PRO A 551 -42.05 -21.23 24.57
N GLY A 552 -42.76 -20.14 24.86
CA GLY A 552 -43.52 -19.95 26.09
C GLY A 552 -43.39 -18.52 26.59
N PRO A 553 -44.04 -18.18 27.72
CA PRO A 553 -43.87 -16.85 28.33
C PRO A 553 -42.47 -16.69 28.91
N ASP A 554 -41.93 -17.71 29.57
CA ASP A 554 -40.62 -17.62 30.22
C ASP A 554 -39.55 -18.35 29.41
N VAL A 555 -38.51 -17.63 29.01
CA VAL A 555 -37.48 -18.12 28.11
C VAL A 555 -36.10 -17.61 28.52
N VAL A 556 -35.11 -18.48 28.42
CA VAL A 556 -33.69 -18.13 28.48
C VAL A 556 -33.08 -18.39 27.12
N VAL A 557 -32.51 -17.35 26.52
CA VAL A 557 -31.76 -17.40 25.26
C VAL A 557 -30.28 -17.21 25.59
N ASP A 558 -29.45 -18.09 25.05
CA ASP A 558 -28.00 -18.06 25.22
C ASP A 558 -27.37 -18.21 23.83
N ALA A 559 -26.52 -17.27 23.41
CA ALA A 559 -25.92 -17.30 22.09
C ALA A 559 -24.69 -16.39 21.98
N ASP A 560 -23.82 -16.68 21.01
CA ASP A 560 -22.76 -15.76 20.58
C ASP A 560 -23.26 -14.94 19.38
N LEU A 561 -23.27 -13.62 19.53
CA LEU A 561 -23.81 -12.64 18.59
C LEU A 561 -22.69 -11.85 17.92
N LYS A 562 -22.74 -11.74 16.58
CA LYS A 562 -21.91 -10.83 15.78
C LYS A 562 -22.81 -9.90 14.98
N VAL A 563 -22.51 -8.60 14.98
CA VAL A 563 -23.27 -7.59 14.23
C VAL A 563 -22.30 -6.74 13.41
N PHE A 564 -22.59 -6.61 12.11
CA PHE A 564 -21.75 -5.90 11.15
C PHE A 564 -22.55 -4.81 10.42
N GLY A 565 -21.86 -3.74 10.03
CA GLY A 565 -22.38 -2.71 9.10
C GLY A 565 -23.25 -1.66 9.79
N ALA A 566 -24.45 -2.05 10.19
CA ALA A 566 -25.48 -1.19 10.79
C ALA A 566 -26.08 -1.90 12.03
N PRO A 567 -26.97 -1.23 12.79
CA PRO A 567 -27.55 -1.82 13.98
C PRO A 567 -28.33 -3.12 13.71
N GLY A 568 -28.30 -4.03 14.67
CA GLY A 568 -29.04 -5.28 14.62
C GLY A 568 -28.98 -5.99 15.97
N GLY A 569 -29.70 -7.09 16.13
CA GLY A 569 -29.83 -7.67 17.46
C GLY A 569 -30.53 -9.01 17.58
N LEU A 570 -30.58 -9.45 18.84
CA LEU A 570 -31.27 -10.64 19.29
C LEU A 570 -32.62 -10.24 19.89
N LEU A 571 -33.70 -10.85 19.40
CA LEU A 571 -35.06 -10.62 19.85
C LEU A 571 -35.53 -11.73 20.79
N GLY A 572 -36.35 -11.36 21.77
CA GLY A 572 -37.09 -12.26 22.65
C GLY A 572 -38.55 -11.83 22.78
N ARG A 573 -39.44 -12.80 22.97
CA ARG A 573 -40.91 -12.61 22.91
C ARG A 573 -41.36 -11.83 21.66
N ALA A 574 -40.71 -12.07 20.54
CA ALA A 574 -41.02 -11.45 19.27
C ALA A 574 -42.30 -12.04 18.67
N ALA A 575 -43.22 -11.19 18.24
CA ALA A 575 -44.45 -11.59 17.56
C ALA A 575 -44.84 -10.56 16.49
N PRO A 576 -45.58 -10.96 15.44
CA PRO A 576 -46.07 -10.01 14.44
C PRO A 576 -46.86 -8.87 15.10
N GLY A 577 -46.63 -7.63 14.63
CA GLY A 577 -47.30 -6.42 15.09
C GLY A 577 -47.74 -5.56 13.89
N GLU A 578 -48.53 -4.51 14.13
CA GLU A 578 -49.14 -3.70 13.06
C GLU A 578 -48.09 -3.04 12.15
N SER A 579 -47.02 -2.52 12.75
CA SER A 579 -45.92 -1.86 12.03
C SER A 579 -44.69 -2.74 11.81
N GLY A 580 -44.83 -4.06 11.96
CA GLY A 580 -43.75 -5.03 11.80
C GLY A 580 -43.82 -6.09 12.89
N PHE A 581 -43.22 -5.80 14.04
CA PHE A 581 -43.23 -6.73 15.18
C PHE A 581 -43.38 -6.01 16.51
N ARG A 582 -43.80 -6.76 17.53
CA ARG A 582 -43.67 -6.40 18.94
C ARG A 582 -42.74 -7.38 19.65
N GLY A 583 -42.01 -6.92 20.65
CA GLY A 583 -41.08 -7.76 21.40
C GLY A 583 -40.09 -6.97 22.25
N VAL A 584 -39.11 -7.68 22.81
CA VAL A 584 -37.95 -7.09 23.45
C VAL A 584 -36.69 -7.52 22.72
N GLY A 585 -35.73 -6.63 22.55
CA GLY A 585 -34.49 -6.93 21.83
C GLY A 585 -33.27 -6.29 22.49
N LEU A 586 -32.16 -7.02 22.45
CA LEU A 586 -30.84 -6.45 22.64
C LEU A 586 -30.30 -6.04 21.27
N PHE A 587 -30.14 -4.74 21.08
CA PHE A 587 -29.61 -4.13 19.86
C PHE A 587 -28.15 -3.74 20.06
N VAL A 588 -27.34 -4.06 19.05
CA VAL A 588 -25.92 -3.72 18.97
C VAL A 588 -25.75 -2.77 17.79
N ASP A 589 -25.21 -1.59 18.06
CA ASP A 589 -24.81 -0.60 17.07
C ASP A 589 -23.26 -0.56 17.02
N PRO A 590 -22.64 -1.26 16.05
CA PRO A 590 -21.19 -1.44 16.02
C PRO A 590 -20.46 -0.18 15.53
N ASN A 591 -19.47 0.32 16.29
CA ASN A 591 -18.58 1.40 15.88
C ASN A 591 -17.09 0.99 15.96
N PRO A 592 -16.64 0.06 15.11
CA PRO A 592 -15.27 -0.46 15.14
C PRO A 592 -14.21 0.63 14.91
N LYS A 593 -14.57 1.77 14.29
CA LYS A 593 -13.65 2.92 14.09
C LYS A 593 -13.28 3.60 15.40
N ALA A 594 -14.26 3.82 16.26
CA ALA A 594 -14.03 4.36 17.60
C ALA A 594 -13.48 3.30 18.56
N GLY A 595 -13.41 2.03 18.13
CA GLY A 595 -13.12 0.91 19.02
C GLY A 595 -14.23 0.69 20.05
N THR A 596 -15.45 1.17 19.77
CA THR A 596 -16.62 1.08 20.64
C THR A 596 -17.82 0.44 19.96
N MET A 597 -18.85 0.12 20.73
CA MET A 597 -20.18 -0.21 20.23
C MET A 597 -21.22 0.18 21.27
N LYS A 598 -22.42 0.48 20.81
CA LYS A 598 -23.54 0.83 21.68
C LYS A 598 -24.48 -0.35 21.84
N LEU A 599 -24.74 -0.73 23.08
CA LEU A 599 -25.67 -1.79 23.46
C LEU A 599 -26.96 -1.15 24.00
N ALA A 600 -28.10 -1.51 23.44
CA ALA A 600 -29.40 -0.99 23.87
C ALA A 600 -30.42 -2.11 24.06
N LEU A 601 -31.02 -2.17 25.25
CA LEU A 601 -32.15 -3.06 25.53
C LEU A 601 -33.46 -2.29 25.27
N ARG A 602 -34.20 -2.69 24.24
CA ARG A 602 -35.40 -1.98 23.77
C ARG A 602 -36.64 -2.87 23.79
N ALA A 603 -37.78 -2.27 24.12
CA ALA A 603 -39.10 -2.85 23.88
C ALA A 603 -39.71 -2.20 22.64
N VAL A 604 -40.22 -3.02 21.73
CA VAL A 604 -40.96 -2.60 20.54
C VAL A 604 -42.43 -2.98 20.74
N LEU A 605 -43.32 -2.01 20.67
CA LEU A 605 -44.78 -2.21 20.82
C LEU A 605 -45.44 -2.46 19.46
N ASP A 606 -46.72 -2.82 19.45
CA ASP A 606 -47.48 -3.13 18.22
C ASP A 606 -47.46 -1.98 17.19
N SER A 607 -47.39 -0.73 17.67
CA SER A 607 -47.26 0.47 16.85
C SER A 607 -45.90 0.61 16.14
N GLY A 608 -44.94 -0.29 16.40
CA GLY A 608 -43.56 -0.18 15.95
C GLY A 608 -42.73 0.83 16.77
N ALA A 609 -43.33 1.51 17.75
CA ALA A 609 -42.60 2.42 18.62
C ALA A 609 -41.63 1.64 19.52
N GLY A 610 -40.33 1.91 19.35
CA GLY A 610 -39.27 1.41 20.21
C GLY A 610 -39.03 2.33 21.40
N SER A 611 -38.88 1.76 22.59
CA SER A 611 -38.46 2.48 23.80
C SER A 611 -37.31 1.74 24.49
N GLU A 612 -36.31 2.47 24.97
CA GLU A 612 -35.25 1.89 25.80
C GLU A 612 -35.85 1.47 27.15
N ILE A 613 -35.68 0.20 27.52
CA ILE A 613 -36.11 -0.33 28.83
C ILE A 613 -35.19 0.22 29.93
N VAL A 614 -33.92 0.40 29.57
CA VAL A 614 -32.86 0.98 30.38
C VAL A 614 -31.92 1.77 29.47
N PRO A 615 -31.22 2.80 29.98
CA PRO A 615 -30.30 3.58 29.18
C PRO A 615 -29.27 2.69 28.48
N SER A 616 -29.10 2.93 27.18
CA SER A 616 -28.03 2.32 26.39
C SER A 616 -26.63 2.55 26.99
N GLN A 617 -25.72 1.61 26.74
CA GLN A 617 -24.34 1.68 27.21
C GLN A 617 -23.36 1.61 26.05
N GLU A 618 -22.33 2.45 26.07
CA GLU A 618 -21.21 2.37 25.15
C GLU A 618 -20.11 1.52 25.78
N VAL A 619 -19.66 0.50 25.06
CA VAL A 619 -18.64 -0.46 25.51
C VAL A 619 -17.53 -0.57 24.47
N ARG A 620 -16.40 -1.15 24.87
CA ARG A 620 -15.32 -1.47 23.91
C ARG A 620 -15.86 -2.45 22.87
N TYR A 621 -15.56 -2.20 21.60
CA TYR A 621 -15.93 -3.06 20.48
C TYR A 621 -15.38 -4.48 20.70
N ALA A 622 -16.26 -5.47 20.56
CA ALA A 622 -15.92 -6.87 20.54
C ALA A 622 -16.56 -7.48 19.30
N PRO A 623 -15.79 -8.20 18.46
CA PRO A 623 -16.32 -8.79 17.22
C PRO A 623 -17.33 -9.92 17.49
N THR A 624 -17.39 -10.43 18.71
CA THR A 624 -18.35 -11.44 19.16
C THR A 624 -18.77 -11.12 20.58
N LEU A 625 -20.07 -11.09 20.81
CA LEU A 625 -20.70 -10.86 22.10
C LEU A 625 -21.37 -12.14 22.56
N HIS A 626 -20.92 -12.70 23.67
CA HIS A 626 -21.71 -13.72 24.36
C HIS A 626 -22.92 -13.03 25.02
N VAL A 627 -24.12 -13.44 24.63
CA VAL A 627 -25.41 -12.87 25.04
C VAL A 627 -26.23 -13.92 25.77
N ARG A 628 -26.68 -13.57 26.97
CA ARG A 628 -27.68 -14.31 27.73
C ARG A 628 -28.87 -13.42 28.06
N MET A 629 -30.04 -13.73 27.50
CA MET A 629 -31.30 -13.01 27.72
C MET A 629 -32.27 -13.92 28.48
N ALA A 630 -32.64 -13.55 29.71
CA ALA A 630 -33.63 -14.23 30.53
C ALA A 630 -34.89 -13.38 30.65
N LEU A 631 -36.02 -13.93 30.19
CA LEU A 631 -37.35 -13.32 30.26
C LEU A 631 -38.20 -14.15 31.21
N LYS A 632 -38.63 -13.55 32.34
CA LYS A 632 -39.42 -14.24 33.37
C LYS A 632 -40.55 -13.36 33.89
N GLY A 633 -41.80 -13.75 33.68
CA GLY A 633 -42.96 -12.93 34.00
C GLY A 633 -42.90 -11.61 33.22
N ASN A 634 -42.85 -10.47 33.92
CA ASN A 634 -42.64 -9.15 33.32
C ASN A 634 -41.18 -8.66 33.44
N LYS A 635 -40.24 -9.50 33.88
CA LYS A 635 -38.84 -9.11 34.06
C LYS A 635 -37.99 -9.54 32.87
N VAL A 636 -37.01 -8.70 32.53
CA VAL A 636 -35.96 -8.98 31.56
C VAL A 636 -34.59 -8.75 32.21
N ASP A 637 -33.71 -9.74 32.08
CA ASP A 637 -32.33 -9.70 32.53
C ASP A 637 -31.44 -10.12 31.35
N VAL A 638 -30.63 -9.20 30.82
CA VAL A 638 -29.76 -9.44 29.66
C VAL A 638 -28.33 -9.18 30.05
N THR A 639 -27.46 -10.16 29.83
CA THR A 639 -26.01 -9.98 29.94
C THR A 639 -25.37 -10.08 28.56
N ALA A 640 -24.57 -9.10 28.18
CA ALA A 640 -23.86 -9.04 26.90
C ALA A 640 -22.50 -8.39 27.07
N GLY A 641 -21.42 -9.09 26.70
CA GLY A 641 -20.06 -8.54 26.76
C GLY A 641 -19.63 -8.06 28.15
N GLY A 642 -20.14 -8.70 29.21
CA GLY A 642 -19.89 -8.31 30.61
C GLY A 642 -20.79 -7.20 31.15
N VAL A 643 -21.64 -6.60 30.32
CA VAL A 643 -22.66 -5.63 30.76
C VAL A 643 -23.97 -6.34 31.05
N THR A 644 -24.62 -5.97 32.16
CA THR A 644 -25.94 -6.49 32.53
C THR A 644 -27.00 -5.39 32.48
N PHE A 645 -28.10 -5.66 31.79
CA PHE A 645 -29.30 -4.84 31.70
C PHE A 645 -30.44 -5.53 32.44
N LYS A 646 -31.08 -4.83 33.39
CA LYS A 646 -32.24 -5.35 34.13
C LYS A 646 -33.40 -4.39 34.00
N GLY A 647 -34.55 -4.91 33.62
CA GLY A 647 -35.72 -4.06 33.37
C GLY A 647 -37.04 -4.78 33.55
N THR A 648 -38.11 -4.00 33.41
CA THR A 648 -39.49 -4.50 33.41
C THR A 648 -40.07 -4.29 32.02
N LEU A 649 -40.68 -5.35 31.48
CA LEU A 649 -41.32 -5.34 30.17
C LEU A 649 -42.65 -4.56 30.23
N PRO A 650 -42.94 -3.72 29.23
CA PRO A 650 -44.25 -3.12 29.07
C PRO A 650 -45.38 -4.16 29.00
N PRO A 651 -46.62 -3.78 29.36
CA PRO A 651 -47.80 -4.61 29.10
C PRO A 651 -47.89 -4.99 27.62
N GLY A 652 -48.36 -6.22 27.33
CA GLY A 652 -48.52 -6.71 25.96
C GLY A 652 -47.36 -7.56 25.43
N LEU A 653 -46.20 -7.58 26.10
CA LEU A 653 -45.05 -8.41 25.74
C LEU A 653 -44.97 -9.70 26.58
N ALA A 654 -46.10 -10.41 26.71
CA ALA A 654 -46.21 -11.58 27.59
C ALA A 654 -45.64 -12.87 26.98
N SER A 655 -45.70 -13.03 25.65
CA SER A 655 -45.23 -14.22 24.93
C SER A 655 -44.86 -13.89 23.49
N GLY A 656 -44.02 -14.73 22.89
CA GLY A 656 -43.59 -14.63 21.50
C GLY A 656 -42.34 -15.49 21.27
N GLY A 657 -41.87 -15.55 20.03
CA GLY A 657 -40.67 -16.31 19.64
C GLY A 657 -39.34 -15.65 20.04
N VAL A 658 -38.25 -16.32 19.70
CA VAL A 658 -36.89 -15.79 19.75
C VAL A 658 -36.45 -15.50 18.32
N GLY A 659 -35.77 -14.39 18.07
CA GLY A 659 -35.54 -13.94 16.70
C GLY A 659 -34.29 -13.12 16.52
N LEU A 660 -34.09 -12.65 15.29
CA LEU A 660 -33.09 -11.66 14.93
C LEU A 660 -33.74 -10.49 14.22
N GLU A 661 -33.13 -9.33 14.36
CA GLU A 661 -33.43 -8.13 13.58
C GLU A 661 -32.15 -7.56 13.01
N ALA A 662 -32.20 -7.09 11.77
CA ALA A 662 -31.10 -6.43 11.11
C ALA A 662 -31.64 -5.17 10.40
N ASP A 663 -31.10 -4.01 10.74
CA ASP A 663 -31.39 -2.77 10.01
C ASP A 663 -30.84 -2.86 8.57
N HIS A 664 -31.28 -1.95 7.70
CA HIS A 664 -30.78 -1.86 6.34
C HIS A 664 -29.26 -1.69 6.32
N GLY A 665 -28.57 -2.60 5.63
CA GLY A 665 -27.10 -2.67 5.59
C GLY A 665 -26.46 -3.40 6.76
N ALA A 666 -27.25 -3.89 7.72
CA ALA A 666 -26.76 -4.71 8.82
C ALA A 666 -26.69 -6.18 8.43
N SER A 667 -25.76 -6.90 9.06
CA SER A 667 -25.81 -8.35 9.10
C SER A 667 -25.57 -8.86 10.49
N VAL A 668 -26.48 -9.73 10.94
CA VAL A 668 -26.49 -10.33 12.26
C VAL A 668 -26.22 -11.81 12.11
N GLU A 669 -25.19 -12.29 12.80
CA GLU A 669 -24.83 -13.69 12.88
C GLU A 669 -24.91 -14.19 14.31
N VAL A 670 -25.46 -15.40 14.47
CA VAL A 670 -25.60 -16.07 15.75
C VAL A 670 -25.04 -17.48 15.67
N SER A 671 -24.25 -17.86 16.68
CA SER A 671 -23.76 -19.23 16.89
C SER A 671 -24.03 -19.69 18.31
N GLY A 672 -24.08 -21.01 18.52
CA GLY A 672 -24.31 -21.59 19.85
C GLY A 672 -25.71 -21.32 20.43
N LEU A 673 -26.68 -20.94 19.58
CA LEU A 673 -28.01 -20.55 20.01
C LEU A 673 -28.70 -21.68 20.79
N THR A 674 -29.00 -21.40 22.04
CA THR A 674 -29.76 -22.28 22.93
C THR A 674 -31.01 -21.54 23.43
N ILE A 675 -32.17 -22.17 23.30
CA ILE A 675 -33.45 -21.63 23.77
C ILE A 675 -34.02 -22.59 24.81
N LYS A 676 -34.05 -22.19 26.08
CA LYS A 676 -34.58 -22.99 27.20
C LYS A 676 -35.89 -22.40 27.69
N ARG A 677 -36.90 -23.26 27.85
CA ARG A 677 -38.15 -22.92 28.54
C ARG A 677 -37.88 -22.98 30.04
N HIS A 678 -38.39 -21.98 30.76
CA HIS A 678 -38.17 -21.89 32.20
C HIS A 678 -39.16 -22.69 33.03
#